data_AF-A0A7R9D4H8-F1
#
_entry.id   AF-A0A7R9D4H8-F1
#
_cell.length_a   1.000
_cell.length_b   1.000
_cell.length_c   1.000
_cell.angle_alpha   90.00
_cell.angle_beta   90.00
_cell.angle_gamma   90.00
#
_symmetry.space_group_name_H-M   'P 1'
#
loop_
_entity.id
_entity.type
_entity.pdbx_description
1 polymer ?
#
loop_
_entity_poly.entity_id
_entity_poly.type
_entity_poly.pdbx_seq_one_letter_code
_entity_poly.pdbx_strand_id
1 'polypeptide(L)'
;MAASNNGHLPNTLDEGEDKPISRPKRLASGQDRGGRPRDARMKQRFGQTAGSTVVRSDPGFCYSSCPELKSGPLHVLSGVGQTSITLPCHQQCRFFVAGYGLKYHHLYSISMASLVLTDSSQLTALKSYQIKLFILVCAMLTGSQIPLIQEGQSECPILAEHAREIEKYKPIARKIIDFFLSGDMKGRTYKNLNNFVDNYGPRMLGSSGLRRAVTHVYRGLKRHNFSNVRMEPVNIPVWVRGTESATLLKPRLQRLSMVGLGDSVGTPDGPIRAETIVVRSFKELEALGDKASGKIVVFNQEFISYDESVSYRLNGAIAAAKAGGVAALIRSVTNHSLLTPHTGLMYYQKGVPKIPGACLATEHADLLHRLYQRGEGTPPTSLHHSLASPHHSCGLIVHDELSAGKKLVIQLQMGAHTIQNKTSNNVVADLPGTSLSDKVVLISAHIDSWDIGQGAVDDGGGLMIAWGALVGLKRLGLRPRRTLRVAMFTGEEFGTLGSNQYYRDHAAELRDFVFALESDEGVFSPRGLGFTGSERAQCILRHMLQLMTPLNATALEVPMLGGPDLDVLVAQGVPSACLLTRNQQYFTVHHTSADSIAVLDTAELDQAAAFWAVLAFVLGDLSFEVPRDITARVEPGMSRL
;
A
#
# COMPACT_ATOMS: atom_id res chain seq x y z
N MET A 1 -49.55 -10.61 -24.22
CA MET A 1 -49.82 -11.17 -25.56
C MET A 1 -48.54 -10.94 -26.36
N ALA A 2 -47.70 -11.94 -26.62
CA ALA A 2 -47.88 -13.11 -27.51
C ALA A 2 -47.71 -12.70 -29.01
N ALA A 3 -46.89 -13.35 -29.84
CA ALA A 3 -45.99 -14.51 -29.61
C ALA A 3 -44.87 -14.62 -30.68
N SER A 4 -43.84 -15.45 -30.38
CA SER A 4 -42.88 -16.14 -31.29
C SER A 4 -42.01 -15.27 -32.25
N ASN A 5 -40.94 -15.76 -32.89
CA ASN A 5 -40.45 -17.14 -33.07
C ASN A 5 -38.90 -17.26 -33.17
N ASN A 6 -38.40 -18.50 -33.29
CA ASN A 6 -37.00 -18.96 -33.20
C ASN A 6 -35.97 -18.32 -34.17
N GLY A 7 -34.70 -18.35 -33.76
CA GLY A 7 -33.51 -18.28 -34.63
C GLY A 7 -32.38 -19.16 -34.07
N HIS A 8 -31.81 -20.04 -34.90
CA HIS A 8 -30.85 -21.09 -34.49
C HIS A 8 -29.52 -20.90 -35.24
N LEU A 9 -28.37 -21.00 -34.57
CA LEU A 9 -27.03 -21.04 -35.20
C LEU A 9 -26.11 -22.04 -34.47
N PRO A 10 -25.15 -22.68 -35.18
CA PRO A 10 -24.61 -23.97 -34.76
C PRO A 10 -23.27 -23.92 -34.02
N ASN A 11 -23.00 -24.99 -33.24
CA ASN A 11 -21.64 -25.40 -32.86
C ASN A 11 -20.99 -26.19 -34.01
N THR A 12 -19.74 -25.87 -34.33
CA THR A 12 -18.60 -26.82 -34.49
C THR A 12 -17.38 -26.05 -34.95
N LEU A 13 -16.24 -26.27 -34.29
CA LEU A 13 -14.94 -26.53 -34.92
C LEU A 13 -14.04 -27.17 -33.84
N ASP A 14 -13.29 -28.19 -34.24
CA ASP A 14 -12.38 -28.98 -33.41
C ASP A 14 -10.96 -28.89 -34.00
N GLU A 15 -9.99 -29.57 -33.36
CA GLU A 15 -8.55 -29.61 -33.71
C GLU A 15 -7.77 -28.29 -33.44
N GLY A 16 -6.47 -28.33 -33.12
CA GLY A 16 -5.56 -29.48 -32.97
C GLY A 16 -4.27 -29.11 -32.22
N GLU A 17 -3.37 -30.07 -31.99
CA GLU A 17 -2.21 -29.92 -31.10
C GLU A 17 -0.97 -29.22 -31.73
N ASP A 18 -0.22 -28.50 -30.91
CA ASP A 18 1.04 -27.83 -31.26
C ASP A 18 2.25 -28.81 -31.37
N LYS A 19 3.02 -28.71 -32.47
CA LYS A 19 4.46 -29.05 -32.53
C LYS A 19 5.18 -28.39 -33.73
N PRO A 20 6.52 -28.23 -33.69
CA PRO A 20 7.14 -26.98 -34.15
C PRO A 20 7.62 -26.93 -35.61
N ILE A 21 7.72 -25.68 -36.10
CA ILE A 21 8.16 -25.27 -37.43
C ILE A 21 9.67 -25.51 -37.65
N SER A 22 10.05 -25.92 -38.87
CA SER A 22 11.45 -25.97 -39.34
C SER A 22 11.69 -25.05 -40.56
N ARG A 23 12.97 -24.76 -40.86
CA ARG A 23 13.39 -23.65 -41.75
C ARG A 23 13.10 -23.90 -43.25
N PRO A 24 12.70 -22.88 -44.04
CA PRO A 24 12.60 -22.99 -45.49
C PRO A 24 13.96 -22.99 -46.20
N LYS A 25 14.06 -23.69 -47.33
CA LYS A 25 15.15 -23.58 -48.31
C LYS A 25 14.72 -22.71 -49.51
N ARG A 26 15.68 -22.06 -50.16
CA ARG A 26 15.51 -21.43 -51.49
C ARG A 26 15.44 -22.48 -52.61
N LEU A 27 14.76 -22.13 -53.69
CA LEU A 27 15.28 -22.31 -55.05
C LEU A 27 14.92 -21.07 -55.90
N ALA A 28 14.89 -21.15 -57.23
CA ALA A 28 14.83 -19.97 -58.12
C ALA A 28 14.24 -20.27 -59.52
N SER A 29 14.30 -19.25 -60.40
CA SER A 29 13.87 -19.15 -61.81
C SER A 29 12.39 -18.81 -62.08
N GLY A 30 12.06 -17.91 -63.02
CA GLY A 30 12.94 -16.94 -63.70
C GLY A 30 12.34 -16.24 -64.94
N GLN A 31 12.98 -15.12 -65.34
CA GLN A 31 12.93 -14.52 -66.70
C GLN A 31 11.60 -13.89 -67.20
N ASP A 32 11.55 -12.83 -68.04
CA ASP A 32 12.59 -11.96 -68.62
C ASP A 32 12.00 -10.59 -69.08
N ARG A 33 12.87 -9.58 -69.31
CA ARG A 33 12.67 -8.28 -70.04
C ARG A 33 11.72 -7.22 -69.44
N GLY A 34 12.00 -5.91 -69.54
CA GLY A 34 13.21 -5.22 -70.01
C GLY A 34 13.01 -3.69 -70.08
N GLY A 35 14.10 -2.89 -70.08
CA GLY A 35 14.03 -1.43 -70.29
C GLY A 35 15.00 -0.57 -69.45
N ARG A 36 15.93 0.10 -70.12
CA ARG A 36 16.86 1.17 -69.66
C ARG A 36 17.17 2.06 -70.90
N PRO A 37 17.84 3.24 -70.84
CA PRO A 37 18.67 3.83 -69.75
C PRO A 37 18.17 5.23 -69.29
N ARG A 38 18.75 5.88 -68.26
CA ARG A 38 20.00 6.71 -68.19
C ARG A 38 20.13 7.29 -66.75
N ASP A 39 21.12 8.07 -66.28
CA ASP A 39 22.58 8.27 -66.45
C ASP A 39 23.04 9.28 -65.35
N ALA A 40 24.31 9.51 -64.96
CA ALA A 40 25.53 8.67 -64.88
C ALA A 40 26.67 9.44 -64.15
N ARG A 41 27.53 8.73 -63.36
CA ARG A 41 28.82 9.22 -62.74
C ARG A 41 28.59 10.16 -61.51
N MET A 42 29.57 10.47 -60.63
CA MET A 42 31.04 10.33 -60.68
C MET A 42 31.74 10.20 -59.29
N LYS A 43 32.53 9.12 -59.09
CA LYS A 43 33.87 8.98 -58.43
C LYS A 43 34.27 9.62 -57.07
N GLN A 44 34.83 8.73 -56.19
CA GLN A 44 36.17 8.75 -55.52
C GLN A 44 36.47 9.79 -54.39
N ARG A 45 37.40 9.62 -53.42
CA ARG A 45 38.33 8.56 -52.89
C ARG A 45 38.66 8.92 -51.41
N PHE A 46 39.43 8.26 -50.54
CA PHE A 46 40.34 7.07 -50.52
C PHE A 46 39.93 6.12 -49.34
N GLY A 47 40.67 5.34 -48.54
CA GLY A 47 42.11 4.99 -48.34
C GLY A 47 42.80 5.68 -47.13
N GLN A 48 43.64 5.03 -46.28
CA GLN A 48 43.92 3.58 -46.11
C GLN A 48 44.64 3.25 -44.76
N THR A 49 44.14 2.25 -44.00
CA THR A 49 44.80 1.26 -43.08
C THR A 49 45.90 1.57 -42.04
N ALA A 50 45.77 0.90 -40.86
CA ALA A 50 46.78 0.48 -39.86
C ALA A 50 47.41 1.56 -38.93
N GLY A 51 47.87 1.25 -37.70
CA GLY A 51 47.74 0.00 -36.91
C GLY A 51 48.50 0.03 -35.54
N SER A 52 48.00 -0.74 -34.57
CA SER A 52 48.65 -1.20 -33.31
C SER A 52 49.28 -0.22 -32.28
N THR A 53 48.61 -0.08 -31.12
CA THR A 53 49.11 -0.52 -29.78
C THR A 53 50.20 0.27 -29.00
N VAL A 54 49.76 0.92 -27.90
CA VAL A 54 50.39 1.02 -26.53
C VAL A 54 51.35 2.19 -26.12
N VAL A 55 50.85 2.95 -25.12
CA VAL A 55 51.51 3.59 -23.94
C VAL A 55 52.25 4.97 -24.03
N ARG A 56 51.60 5.95 -23.34
CA ARG A 56 52.07 7.09 -22.50
C ARG A 56 53.20 8.04 -22.96
N SER A 57 52.86 9.34 -22.93
CA SER A 57 53.45 10.30 -21.97
C SER A 57 52.52 11.50 -21.71
N ASP A 58 52.45 11.96 -20.45
CA ASP A 58 51.87 13.26 -20.05
C ASP A 58 52.98 14.36 -20.07
N PRO A 59 52.67 15.66 -19.84
CA PRO A 59 52.77 16.13 -18.44
C PRO A 59 51.88 17.33 -18.00
N GLY A 60 51.53 17.33 -16.70
CA GLY A 60 51.12 18.52 -15.92
C GLY A 60 49.62 18.87 -15.98
N PHE A 61 49.00 19.47 -14.94
CA PHE A 61 49.40 19.84 -13.57
C PHE A 61 48.09 20.10 -12.75
N CYS A 62 47.98 19.93 -11.43
CA CYS A 62 48.76 19.22 -10.41
C CYS A 62 47.84 18.99 -9.17
N TYR A 63 48.24 18.18 -8.17
CA TYR A 63 47.51 18.05 -6.89
C TYR A 63 48.45 17.75 -5.71
N SER A 64 48.12 18.28 -4.53
CA SER A 64 48.88 18.20 -3.27
C SER A 64 47.96 18.58 -2.08
N SER A 65 48.02 18.01 -0.88
CA SER A 65 48.75 16.85 -0.34
C SER A 65 47.97 16.26 0.85
N CYS A 66 48.22 14.99 1.22
CA CYS A 66 47.92 14.47 2.57
C CYS A 66 48.96 13.37 2.92
N PRO A 67 49.57 13.36 4.12
CA PRO A 67 50.74 12.50 4.41
C PRO A 67 50.40 11.06 4.84
N GLU A 68 51.39 10.18 4.68
CA GLU A 68 51.35 8.74 4.99
C GLU A 68 51.45 8.41 6.50
N LEU A 69 51.25 7.13 6.88
CA LEU A 69 52.23 6.41 7.72
C LEU A 69 52.08 4.85 7.76
N LYS A 70 52.74 4.17 6.80
CA LYS A 70 53.50 2.89 6.91
C LYS A 70 52.82 1.59 7.43
N SER A 71 53.55 0.47 7.34
CA SER A 71 52.97 -0.88 7.17
C SER A 71 53.77 -2.07 7.74
N GLY A 72 53.03 -3.10 8.19
CA GLY A 72 53.44 -4.52 8.31
C GLY A 72 54.26 -4.94 9.55
N PRO A 73 54.55 -6.25 9.74
CA PRO A 73 54.01 -7.44 9.06
C PRO A 73 53.33 -8.45 10.02
N LEU A 74 52.72 -9.54 9.50
CA LEU A 74 52.23 -10.66 10.31
C LEU A 74 53.34 -11.66 10.67
N HIS A 75 53.18 -12.32 11.83
CA HIS A 75 53.82 -13.60 12.15
C HIS A 75 52.80 -14.56 12.79
N VAL A 76 53.00 -15.86 12.56
CA VAL A 76 52.17 -16.96 13.10
C VAL A 76 53.01 -17.75 14.10
N LEU A 77 52.42 -18.15 15.24
CA LEU A 77 52.74 -19.43 15.91
C LEU A 77 51.71 -19.82 16.98
N SER A 78 51.62 -21.13 17.20
CA SER A 78 50.80 -21.93 18.12
C SER A 78 50.63 -21.45 19.57
N GLY A 79 49.52 -21.83 20.22
CA GLY A 79 49.49 -21.93 21.70
C GLY A 79 48.12 -22.25 22.34
N VAL A 80 48.03 -23.40 22.99
CA VAL A 80 47.01 -23.89 23.95
C VAL A 80 46.25 -22.78 24.72
N GLY A 81 44.91 -22.83 24.72
CA GLY A 81 44.07 -21.79 25.34
C GLY A 81 43.62 -22.05 26.78
N GLN A 82 42.83 -21.10 27.31
CA GLN A 82 41.98 -21.25 28.50
C GLN A 82 40.78 -20.30 28.41
N THR A 83 39.64 -20.68 28.99
CA THR A 83 38.44 -19.84 29.08
C THR A 83 38.54 -18.82 30.21
N SER A 84 38.18 -17.56 29.93
CA SER A 84 37.77 -16.57 30.93
C SER A 84 36.87 -15.51 30.29
N ILE A 85 35.87 -15.05 31.03
CA ILE A 85 34.95 -13.97 30.61
C ILE A 85 35.33 -12.70 31.36
N THR A 86 35.41 -11.57 30.67
CA THR A 86 35.71 -10.26 31.28
C THR A 86 34.83 -9.15 30.70
N LEU A 87 34.15 -8.42 31.59
CA LEU A 87 33.34 -7.24 31.28
C LEU A 87 34.00 -5.97 31.87
N PRO A 88 34.23 -4.94 31.05
CA PRO A 88 34.43 -3.55 31.49
C PRO A 88 33.36 -2.60 30.91
N CYS A 89 33.09 -1.40 31.43
CA CYS A 89 33.26 -0.81 32.76
C CYS A 89 32.33 0.43 32.88
N HIS A 90 32.19 1.02 34.07
CA HIS A 90 31.27 2.13 34.38
C HIS A 90 31.60 3.50 33.72
N GLN A 91 30.55 4.22 33.31
CA GLN A 91 30.35 5.64 33.62
C GLN A 91 28.89 5.82 34.11
N GLN A 92 28.65 6.02 35.42
CA GLN A 92 28.56 7.34 36.08
C GLN A 92 27.31 8.17 35.70
N CYS A 93 26.16 7.84 36.29
CA CYS A 93 25.09 8.81 36.53
C CYS A 93 25.30 9.45 37.92
N ARG A 94 25.29 10.78 38.01
CA ARG A 94 25.20 11.50 39.29
C ARG A 94 23.73 11.62 39.69
N PHE A 95 23.39 11.24 40.92
CA PHE A 95 22.18 11.72 41.58
C PHE A 95 22.54 12.42 42.89
N PHE A 96 21.90 13.56 43.12
CA PHE A 96 22.05 14.36 44.33
C PHE A 96 21.30 13.70 45.49
N VAL A 97 21.93 13.59 46.66
CA VAL A 97 21.25 13.21 47.91
C VAL A 97 21.53 14.27 48.95
N ALA A 98 20.52 15.08 49.27
CA ALA A 98 20.49 15.86 50.50
C ALA A 98 19.96 14.95 51.61
N GLY A 99 20.79 14.64 52.59
CA GLY A 99 20.43 13.73 53.68
C GLY A 99 20.10 14.47 54.98
N TYR A 100 19.11 13.96 55.70
CA TYR A 100 19.05 13.96 57.15
C TYR A 100 18.51 12.59 57.58
N GLY A 101 19.06 12.01 58.65
CA GLY A 101 18.69 10.66 59.10
C GLY A 101 18.50 10.60 60.60
N LEU A 102 18.02 9.45 61.08
CA LEU A 102 18.10 9.05 62.49
C LEU A 102 18.15 7.52 62.61
N LYS A 103 18.59 7.04 63.77
CA LYS A 103 18.89 5.62 64.05
C LYS A 103 17.66 4.88 64.57
N TYR A 104 17.57 3.57 64.35
CA TYR A 104 17.21 2.60 65.39
C TYR A 104 17.83 1.21 65.07
N HIS A 105 17.71 0.25 65.98
CA HIS A 105 18.60 -0.93 66.10
C HIS A 105 17.81 -2.23 66.34
N HIS A 106 18.50 -3.38 66.26
CA HIS A 106 18.04 -4.77 66.47
C HIS A 106 17.27 -5.39 65.29
N LEU A 107 17.76 -6.45 64.63
CA LEU A 107 18.03 -7.84 65.06
C LEU A 107 16.77 -8.72 65.18
N TYR A 108 16.64 -9.69 64.27
CA TYR A 108 16.43 -11.10 64.62
C TYR A 108 16.87 -12.00 63.45
N SER A 109 17.41 -13.18 63.76
CA SER A 109 17.87 -14.19 62.80
C SER A 109 17.15 -15.52 63.03
N ILE A 110 16.69 -16.16 61.96
CA ILE A 110 16.15 -17.53 61.99
C ILE A 110 16.75 -18.32 60.81
N SER A 111 17.13 -19.57 61.06
CA SER A 111 17.82 -20.43 60.11
C SER A 111 16.87 -21.12 59.13
N MET A 112 17.36 -21.42 57.92
CA MET A 112 16.69 -22.29 56.96
C MET A 112 16.84 -23.76 57.38
N ALA A 113 15.75 -24.53 57.25
CA ALA A 113 15.76 -25.99 57.27
C ALA A 113 15.18 -26.50 55.94
N SER A 114 15.94 -27.32 55.23
CA SER A 114 15.60 -27.78 53.88
C SER A 114 14.49 -28.82 53.88
N LEU A 115 13.49 -28.65 53.01
CA LEU A 115 12.59 -29.73 52.60
C LEU A 115 12.69 -29.90 51.08
N VAL A 116 13.01 -31.11 50.61
CA VAL A 116 13.07 -31.44 49.19
C VAL A 116 11.70 -31.93 48.73
N LEU A 117 11.10 -31.24 47.75
CA LEU A 117 9.87 -31.67 47.09
C LEU A 117 10.02 -31.49 45.57
N THR A 118 9.58 -32.50 44.81
CA THR A 118 9.84 -32.64 43.37
C THR A 118 8.58 -32.40 42.52
N ASP A 119 8.16 -31.14 42.41
CA ASP A 119 7.24 -30.68 41.35
C ASP A 119 7.54 -29.21 41.01
N SER A 120 7.58 -28.88 39.71
CA SER A 120 7.81 -27.53 39.21
C SER A 120 6.54 -26.66 39.22
N SER A 121 5.36 -27.28 39.10
CA SER A 121 4.06 -26.59 38.93
C SER A 121 3.57 -25.89 40.20
N GLN A 122 3.83 -26.46 41.37
CA GLN A 122 3.42 -25.91 42.67
C GLN A 122 4.27 -24.71 43.11
N LEU A 123 5.50 -24.60 42.60
CA LEU A 123 6.51 -23.67 43.11
C LEU A 123 6.21 -22.20 42.75
N THR A 124 5.57 -21.95 41.60
CA THR A 124 5.15 -20.61 41.16
C THR A 124 3.92 -20.11 41.93
N ALA A 125 2.94 -20.97 42.19
CA ALA A 125 1.74 -20.63 42.96
C ALA A 125 2.10 -20.23 44.41
N LEU A 126 2.90 -21.06 45.10
CA LEU A 126 3.34 -20.80 46.48
C LEU A 126 4.19 -19.52 46.60
N LYS A 127 5.09 -19.26 45.64
CA LYS A 127 5.87 -18.01 45.61
C LYS A 127 4.98 -16.78 45.38
N SER A 128 3.97 -16.85 44.51
CA SER A 128 3.01 -15.76 44.31
C SER A 128 2.27 -15.42 45.61
N TYR A 129 1.81 -16.44 46.35
CA TYR A 129 1.06 -16.24 47.60
C TYR A 129 1.90 -15.65 48.73
N GLN A 130 3.14 -16.14 48.91
CA GLN A 130 4.08 -15.61 49.90
C GLN A 130 4.43 -14.14 49.64
N ILE A 131 4.70 -13.78 48.38
CA ILE A 131 5.01 -12.39 47.99
C ILE A 131 3.79 -11.48 48.19
N LYS A 132 2.59 -11.91 47.79
CA LYS A 132 1.34 -11.15 48.01
C LYS A 132 1.07 -10.90 49.50
N LEU A 133 1.26 -11.92 50.35
CA LEU A 133 1.08 -11.78 51.80
C LEU A 133 2.11 -10.81 52.42
N PHE A 134 3.38 -10.89 52.00
CA PHE A 134 4.43 -9.98 52.45
C PHE A 134 4.13 -8.52 52.08
N ILE A 135 3.72 -8.26 50.83
CA ILE A 135 3.32 -6.91 50.37
C ILE A 135 2.11 -6.39 51.16
N LEU A 136 1.10 -7.24 51.43
CA LEU A 136 -0.09 -6.85 52.19
C LEU A 136 0.25 -6.48 53.65
N VAL A 137 1.16 -7.21 54.29
CA VAL A 137 1.65 -6.90 55.65
C VAL A 137 2.46 -5.60 55.65
N CYS A 138 3.35 -5.40 54.67
CA CYS A 138 4.07 -4.13 54.53
C CYS A 138 3.11 -2.94 54.30
N ALA A 139 2.03 -3.11 53.54
CA ALA A 139 1.01 -2.06 53.33
C ALA A 139 0.33 -1.65 54.66
N MET A 140 -0.16 -2.64 55.43
CA MET A 140 -0.83 -2.38 56.71
C MET A 140 0.09 -1.76 57.77
N LEU A 141 1.40 -2.03 57.71
CA LEU A 141 2.40 -1.45 58.63
C LEU A 141 2.89 -0.05 58.23
N THR A 142 2.60 0.43 57.01
CA THR A 142 3.12 1.71 56.49
C THR A 142 2.05 2.76 56.22
N GLY A 143 0.77 2.45 56.48
CA GLY A 143 -0.36 3.39 56.34
C GLY A 143 -0.58 3.94 54.92
N SER A 144 0.13 3.40 53.94
CA SER A 144 0.21 3.94 52.59
C SER A 144 -0.80 3.22 51.68
N GLN A 145 -1.66 3.98 51.02
CA GLN A 145 -2.57 3.43 50.01
C GLN A 145 -1.74 2.88 48.84
N ILE A 146 -1.67 1.55 48.71
CA ILE A 146 -1.14 0.94 47.49
C ILE A 146 -2.12 1.26 46.36
N PRO A 147 -1.69 1.94 45.28
CA PRO A 147 -2.49 2.02 44.08
C PRO A 147 -2.63 0.59 43.53
N LEU A 148 -3.86 0.10 43.43
CA LEU A 148 -4.15 -1.19 42.80
C LEU A 148 -3.68 -1.15 41.35
N ILE A 149 -2.52 -1.75 41.08
CA ILE A 149 -2.10 -2.07 39.71
C ILE A 149 -3.05 -3.14 39.21
N GLN A 150 -4.15 -2.70 38.59
CA GLN A 150 -4.92 -3.57 37.71
C GLN A 150 -4.04 -3.87 36.50
N GLU A 151 -3.47 -5.07 36.45
CA GLU A 151 -2.95 -5.64 35.21
C GLU A 151 -4.15 -5.90 34.28
N GLY A 152 -4.60 -4.84 33.61
CA GLY A 152 -5.73 -4.83 32.67
C GLY A 152 -5.43 -5.52 31.35
N GLN A 153 -4.80 -6.70 31.38
CA GLN A 153 -4.94 -7.65 30.29
C GLN A 153 -6.35 -8.25 30.42
N SER A 154 -7.28 -7.79 29.58
CA SER A 154 -8.61 -8.38 29.49
C SER A 154 -8.47 -9.86 29.12
N GLU A 155 -9.00 -10.75 29.97
CA GLU A 155 -8.97 -12.19 29.70
C GLU A 155 -9.66 -12.47 28.37
N CYS A 156 -8.89 -12.96 27.41
CA CYS A 156 -9.29 -13.09 26.02
C CYS A 156 -10.52 -14.01 25.90
N PRO A 157 -11.73 -13.49 25.56
CA PRO A 157 -12.99 -14.21 25.80
C PRO A 157 -13.32 -15.26 24.71
N ILE A 158 -12.33 -16.08 24.37
CA ILE A 158 -12.46 -17.23 23.47
C ILE A 158 -12.91 -18.46 24.26
N LEU A 159 -13.81 -19.27 23.68
CA LEU A 159 -14.15 -20.56 24.27
C LEU A 159 -12.97 -21.52 24.12
N ALA A 160 -12.63 -22.24 25.18
CA ALA A 160 -11.48 -23.16 25.17
C ALA A 160 -11.60 -24.26 24.09
N GLU A 161 -12.82 -24.58 23.63
CA GLU A 161 -13.04 -25.48 22.49
C GLU A 161 -12.76 -24.83 21.13
N HIS A 162 -13.06 -23.55 20.94
CA HIS A 162 -12.69 -22.79 19.75
C HIS A 162 -11.17 -22.72 19.62
N ALA A 163 -10.46 -22.42 20.72
CA ALA A 163 -8.99 -22.43 20.76
C ALA A 163 -8.41 -23.82 20.41
N ARG A 164 -9.01 -24.89 20.93
CA ARG A 164 -8.63 -26.29 20.59
C ARG A 164 -9.01 -26.70 19.15
N GLU A 165 -9.99 -26.05 18.51
CA GLU A 165 -10.27 -26.28 17.09
C GLU A 165 -9.24 -25.55 16.22
N ILE A 166 -8.96 -24.27 16.49
CA ILE A 166 -7.95 -23.47 15.77
C ILE A 166 -6.59 -24.16 15.77
N GLU A 167 -6.15 -24.70 16.92
CA GLU A 167 -4.88 -25.42 17.07
C GLU A 167 -4.73 -26.61 16.09
N LYS A 168 -5.82 -27.31 15.76
CA LYS A 168 -5.81 -28.46 14.85
C LYS A 168 -5.46 -28.08 13.42
N TYR A 169 -5.58 -26.82 13.02
CA TYR A 169 -5.21 -26.38 11.67
C TYR A 169 -3.71 -26.22 11.47
N LYS A 170 -2.85 -26.26 12.51
CA LYS A 170 -1.38 -26.10 12.35
C LYS A 170 -0.73 -26.98 11.26
N PRO A 171 -1.08 -28.27 11.10
CA PRO A 171 -0.54 -29.09 9.99
C PRO A 171 -1.04 -28.64 8.61
N ILE A 172 -2.29 -28.17 8.52
CA ILE A 172 -2.89 -27.68 7.27
C ILE A 172 -2.31 -26.32 6.90
N ALA A 173 -2.17 -25.41 7.87
CA ALA A 173 -1.53 -24.11 7.70
C ALA A 173 -0.09 -24.25 7.18
N ARG A 174 0.71 -25.15 7.79
CA ARG A 174 2.05 -25.50 7.27
C ARG A 174 1.98 -26.04 5.84
N LYS A 175 1.14 -27.05 5.56
CA LYS A 175 0.96 -27.61 4.20
C LYS A 175 0.63 -26.54 3.15
N ILE A 176 -0.17 -25.53 3.50
CA ILE A 176 -0.48 -24.40 2.62
C ILE A 176 0.75 -23.50 2.45
N ILE A 177 1.38 -23.07 3.55
CA ILE A 177 2.59 -22.21 3.53
C ILE A 177 3.71 -22.85 2.70
N ASP A 178 4.01 -24.12 2.95
CA ASP A 178 5.04 -24.89 2.25
C ASP A 178 4.73 -24.95 0.73
N PHE A 179 3.47 -25.07 0.34
CA PHE A 179 3.03 -25.14 -1.06
C PHE A 179 3.23 -23.83 -1.84
N PHE A 180 3.14 -22.68 -1.17
CA PHE A 180 3.43 -21.37 -1.75
C PHE A 180 4.92 -21.02 -1.70
N LEU A 181 5.62 -21.30 -0.59
CA LEU A 181 7.02 -20.89 -0.42
C LEU A 181 8.04 -21.88 -1.01
N SER A 182 7.66 -23.15 -1.24
CA SER A 182 8.56 -24.21 -1.69
C SER A 182 7.96 -25.18 -2.73
N GLY A 183 6.65 -25.40 -2.69
CA GLY A 183 5.92 -26.28 -3.61
C GLY A 183 5.44 -25.61 -4.89
N ASP A 184 4.41 -26.19 -5.52
CA ASP A 184 3.99 -25.83 -6.88
C ASP A 184 3.68 -24.35 -7.08
N MET A 185 3.18 -23.62 -6.07
CA MET A 185 2.75 -22.23 -6.24
C MET A 185 3.89 -21.21 -6.17
N LYS A 186 5.11 -21.63 -5.80
CA LYS A 186 6.28 -20.75 -5.71
C LYS A 186 6.54 -19.98 -7.00
N GLY A 187 6.73 -18.67 -6.86
CA GLY A 187 6.93 -17.69 -7.93
C GLY A 187 5.70 -17.43 -8.80
N ARG A 188 4.58 -18.12 -8.59
CA ARG A 188 3.40 -17.97 -9.46
C ARG A 188 2.60 -16.72 -9.15
N THR A 189 2.57 -16.26 -7.90
CA THR A 189 1.85 -15.04 -7.52
C THR A 189 2.44 -13.85 -8.27
N TYR A 190 3.75 -13.64 -8.10
CA TYR A 190 4.53 -12.62 -8.82
C TYR A 190 4.45 -12.79 -10.35
N LYS A 191 4.63 -14.02 -10.87
CA LYS A 191 4.58 -14.25 -12.31
C LYS A 191 3.19 -13.97 -12.90
N ASN A 192 2.10 -14.27 -12.19
CA ASN A 192 0.76 -13.94 -12.65
C ASN A 192 0.54 -12.42 -12.62
N LEU A 193 0.99 -11.74 -11.57
CA LEU A 193 0.94 -10.28 -11.44
C LEU A 193 1.71 -9.57 -12.56
N ASN A 194 2.99 -9.92 -12.77
CA ASN A 194 3.80 -9.38 -13.85
C ASN A 194 3.12 -9.55 -15.22
N ASN A 195 2.64 -10.77 -15.52
CA ASN A 195 1.92 -11.02 -16.78
C ASN A 195 0.61 -10.22 -16.89
N PHE A 196 -0.07 -9.92 -15.78
CA PHE A 196 -1.28 -9.12 -15.76
C PHE A 196 -0.98 -7.65 -16.05
N VAL A 197 -0.07 -7.04 -15.29
CA VAL A 197 0.25 -5.61 -15.45
C VAL A 197 0.96 -5.30 -16.77
N ASP A 198 1.80 -6.19 -17.29
CA ASP A 198 2.48 -5.95 -18.58
C ASP A 198 1.51 -6.05 -19.78
N ASN A 199 0.44 -6.86 -19.70
CA ASN A 199 -0.52 -7.05 -20.82
C ASN A 199 -1.74 -6.10 -20.77
N TYR A 200 -2.10 -5.61 -19.58
CA TYR A 200 -3.26 -4.72 -19.39
C TYR A 200 -2.86 -3.29 -19.05
N GLY A 201 -1.68 -3.08 -18.46
CA GLY A 201 -1.20 -1.78 -18.03
C GLY A 201 -2.09 -1.17 -16.95
N PRO A 202 -2.21 0.18 -16.90
CA PRO A 202 -3.19 0.83 -16.05
C PRO A 202 -4.64 0.51 -16.47
N ARG A 203 -5.53 0.40 -15.48
CA ARG A 203 -6.88 -0.17 -15.63
C ARG A 203 -8.00 0.80 -15.25
N MET A 204 -7.76 2.09 -15.49
CA MET A 204 -8.72 3.19 -15.32
C MET A 204 -10.12 2.90 -15.91
N LEU A 205 -11.15 3.47 -15.28
CA LEU A 205 -12.55 3.29 -15.65
C LEU A 205 -12.84 3.65 -17.12
N GLY A 206 -13.65 2.80 -17.77
CA GLY A 206 -14.06 2.95 -19.16
C GLY A 206 -12.94 2.75 -20.21
N SER A 207 -11.72 2.43 -19.79
CA SER A 207 -10.56 2.20 -20.66
C SER A 207 -10.63 0.89 -21.46
N SER A 208 -9.69 0.71 -22.38
CA SER A 208 -9.48 -0.60 -23.05
C SER A 208 -8.72 -1.59 -22.17
N GLY A 209 -7.88 -1.12 -21.24
CA GLY A 209 -7.09 -1.94 -20.32
C GLY A 209 -8.00 -2.72 -19.36
N LEU A 210 -8.82 -2.00 -18.61
CA LEU A 210 -9.83 -2.55 -17.68
C LEU A 210 -10.69 -3.62 -18.32
N ARG A 211 -11.28 -3.33 -19.50
CA ARG A 211 -12.15 -4.28 -20.20
C ARG A 211 -11.42 -5.58 -20.58
N ARG A 212 -10.12 -5.51 -20.92
CA ARG A 212 -9.29 -6.70 -21.17
C ARG A 212 -8.95 -7.42 -19.87
N ALA A 213 -8.62 -6.69 -18.79
CA ALA A 213 -8.31 -7.23 -17.47
C ALA A 213 -9.50 -8.02 -16.88
N VAL A 214 -10.69 -7.41 -16.77
CA VAL A 214 -11.96 -8.05 -16.37
C VAL A 214 -12.21 -9.33 -17.18
N THR A 215 -12.04 -9.26 -18.51
CA THR A 215 -12.19 -10.42 -19.41
C THR A 215 -11.16 -11.52 -19.15
N HIS A 216 -9.90 -11.16 -18.83
CA HIS A 216 -8.83 -12.10 -18.54
C HIS A 216 -9.08 -12.84 -17.22
N VAL A 217 -9.43 -12.09 -16.16
CA VAL A 217 -9.78 -12.58 -14.82
C VAL A 217 -10.95 -13.56 -14.92
N TYR A 218 -12.08 -13.14 -15.51
CA TYR A 218 -13.23 -14.02 -15.74
C TYR A 218 -12.88 -15.31 -16.48
N ARG A 219 -12.12 -15.21 -17.58
CA ARG A 219 -11.70 -16.38 -18.36
C ARG A 219 -10.73 -17.29 -17.60
N GLY A 220 -9.88 -16.76 -16.73
CA GLY A 220 -8.96 -17.58 -15.94
C GLY A 220 -9.67 -18.33 -14.81
N LEU A 221 -10.69 -17.75 -14.17
CA LEU A 221 -11.53 -18.46 -13.19
C LEU A 221 -12.30 -19.63 -13.86
N LYS A 222 -12.77 -19.43 -15.10
CA LYS A 222 -13.30 -20.52 -15.94
C LYS A 222 -12.22 -21.59 -16.24
N ARG A 223 -11.01 -21.21 -16.66
CA ARG A 223 -9.89 -22.17 -16.91
C ARG A 223 -9.45 -22.94 -15.66
N HIS A 224 -9.58 -22.36 -14.47
CA HIS A 224 -9.38 -23.05 -13.19
C HIS A 224 -10.62 -23.81 -12.70
N ASN A 225 -11.65 -23.97 -13.54
CA ASN A 225 -12.88 -24.72 -13.30
C ASN A 225 -13.63 -24.30 -12.01
N PHE A 226 -13.59 -23.02 -11.63
CA PHE A 226 -14.35 -22.52 -10.48
C PHE A 226 -15.86 -22.59 -10.72
N SER A 227 -16.62 -22.63 -9.64
CA SER A 227 -18.09 -22.64 -9.68
C SER A 227 -18.62 -21.21 -9.69
N ASN A 228 -19.86 -21.03 -10.16
CA ASN A 228 -20.57 -19.75 -10.15
C ASN A 228 -19.82 -18.56 -10.80
N VAL A 229 -18.83 -18.84 -11.66
CA VAL A 229 -17.96 -17.84 -12.29
C VAL A 229 -18.79 -16.98 -13.24
N ARG A 230 -18.89 -15.68 -12.96
CA ARG A 230 -19.74 -14.73 -13.66
C ARG A 230 -19.13 -13.33 -13.67
N MET A 231 -19.72 -12.47 -14.50
CA MET A 231 -19.48 -11.03 -14.52
C MET A 231 -20.77 -10.36 -14.08
N GLU A 232 -20.69 -9.39 -13.16
CA GLU A 232 -21.85 -8.65 -12.65
C GLU A 232 -21.72 -7.16 -13.00
N PRO A 233 -22.73 -6.55 -13.64
CA PRO A 233 -22.58 -5.27 -14.33
C PRO A 233 -22.51 -4.08 -13.35
N VAL A 234 -21.54 -3.19 -13.59
CA VAL A 234 -21.34 -1.95 -12.82
C VAL A 234 -21.47 -0.75 -13.76
N ASN A 235 -22.36 0.19 -13.44
CA ASN A 235 -22.46 1.47 -14.15
C ASN A 235 -21.35 2.42 -13.66
N ILE A 236 -20.43 2.80 -14.55
CA ILE A 236 -19.24 3.58 -14.21
C ILE A 236 -19.23 4.95 -14.91
N PRO A 237 -18.77 6.02 -14.23
CA PRO A 237 -18.38 7.25 -14.92
C PRO A 237 -17.19 6.97 -15.85
N VAL A 238 -16.97 7.83 -16.84
CA VAL A 238 -15.80 7.74 -17.71
C VAL A 238 -15.14 9.10 -17.83
N TRP A 239 -14.23 9.35 -16.90
CA TRP A 239 -13.28 10.45 -16.97
C TRP A 239 -12.06 10.03 -17.80
N VAL A 240 -11.54 10.95 -18.62
CA VAL A 240 -10.40 10.71 -19.51
C VAL A 240 -9.37 11.81 -19.30
N ARG A 241 -8.19 11.45 -18.79
CA ARG A 241 -7.03 12.35 -18.73
C ARG A 241 -6.59 12.73 -20.15
N GLY A 242 -6.36 14.02 -20.37
CA GLY A 242 -5.70 14.53 -21.57
C GLY A 242 -4.33 15.12 -21.26
N THR A 243 -3.66 15.67 -22.27
CA THR A 243 -2.35 16.33 -22.08
C THR A 243 -2.43 17.44 -21.04
N GLU A 244 -1.53 17.39 -20.05
CA GLU A 244 -1.52 18.31 -18.92
C GLU A 244 -0.11 18.80 -18.56
N SER A 245 -0.02 20.04 -18.06
CA SER A 245 1.23 20.66 -17.65
C SER A 245 1.02 21.87 -16.75
N ALA A 246 1.92 22.05 -15.78
CA ALA A 246 2.02 23.25 -14.96
C ALA A 246 3.43 23.85 -15.11
N THR A 247 3.51 25.17 -15.26
CA THR A 247 4.78 25.91 -15.39
C THR A 247 4.73 27.18 -14.56
N LEU A 248 5.67 27.32 -13.64
CA LEU A 248 5.95 28.58 -12.94
C LEU A 248 6.54 29.58 -13.94
N LEU A 249 5.90 30.74 -14.08
CA LEU A 249 6.35 31.83 -14.97
C LEU A 249 7.10 32.93 -14.19
N LYS A 250 6.72 33.18 -12.93
CA LYS A 250 7.35 34.15 -12.02
C LYS A 250 7.52 33.53 -10.63
N PRO A 251 8.63 33.77 -9.90
CA PRO A 251 9.70 34.73 -10.21
C PRO A 251 10.74 34.26 -11.25
N ARG A 252 10.72 32.97 -11.62
CA ARG A 252 11.57 32.39 -12.67
C ARG A 252 10.82 31.28 -13.41
N LEU A 253 11.23 30.99 -14.65
CA LEU A 253 10.67 29.91 -15.45
C LEU A 253 11.06 28.54 -14.86
N GLN A 254 10.07 27.69 -14.58
CA GLN A 254 10.28 26.27 -14.21
C GLN A 254 9.04 25.44 -14.56
N ARG A 255 9.23 24.33 -15.28
CA ARG A 255 8.20 23.27 -15.40
C ARG A 255 8.03 22.61 -14.03
N LEU A 256 6.79 22.47 -13.58
CA LEU A 256 6.44 21.80 -12.34
C LEU A 256 6.09 20.33 -12.63
N SER A 257 6.50 19.40 -11.77
CA SER A 257 6.02 18.02 -11.84
C SER A 257 4.62 17.95 -11.24
N MET A 258 3.65 17.54 -12.03
CA MET A 258 2.22 17.59 -11.72
C MET A 258 1.45 16.44 -12.35
N VAL A 259 0.29 16.11 -11.78
CA VAL A 259 -0.69 15.17 -12.36
C VAL A 259 -2.10 15.59 -11.98
N GLY A 260 -3.04 15.57 -12.92
CA GLY A 260 -4.45 15.89 -12.67
C GLY A 260 -5.11 14.90 -11.71
N LEU A 261 -6.12 15.35 -10.98
CA LEU A 261 -6.94 14.51 -10.11
C LEU A 261 -8.11 13.86 -10.88
N GLY A 262 -8.63 12.74 -10.38
CA GLY A 262 -9.78 12.04 -10.97
C GLY A 262 -11.07 12.86 -10.90
N ASP A 263 -11.93 12.73 -11.92
CA ASP A 263 -13.07 13.63 -12.25
C ASP A 263 -12.72 15.10 -12.56
N SER A 264 -11.45 15.53 -12.41
CA SER A 264 -11.10 16.94 -12.56
C SER A 264 -11.35 17.49 -13.97
N VAL A 265 -11.91 18.70 -14.06
CA VAL A 265 -12.17 19.36 -15.36
C VAL A 265 -10.87 19.87 -15.99
N GLY A 266 -10.79 19.76 -17.31
CA GLY A 266 -9.75 20.39 -18.10
C GLY A 266 -9.89 21.91 -18.19
N THR A 267 -8.99 22.52 -18.96
CA THR A 267 -8.95 23.95 -19.27
C THR A 267 -9.32 24.16 -20.75
N PRO A 268 -10.64 24.19 -21.10
CA PRO A 268 -11.10 24.17 -22.49
C PRO A 268 -10.75 25.45 -23.25
N ASP A 269 -10.78 26.60 -22.58
CA ASP A 269 -10.45 27.91 -23.15
C ASP A 269 -8.92 28.16 -23.29
N GLY A 270 -8.11 27.12 -23.10
CA GLY A 270 -6.65 27.17 -23.12
C GLY A 270 -6.01 27.37 -21.73
N PRO A 271 -4.69 27.65 -21.67
CA PRO A 271 -3.96 27.60 -20.42
C PRO A 271 -4.34 28.73 -19.45
N ILE A 272 -4.81 28.37 -18.25
CA ILE A 272 -5.05 29.32 -17.16
C ILE A 272 -3.70 29.94 -16.75
N ARG A 273 -3.60 31.27 -16.80
CA ARG A 273 -2.45 32.04 -16.32
C ARG A 273 -2.91 32.98 -15.22
N ALA A 274 -2.52 32.71 -13.97
CA ALA A 274 -2.97 33.48 -12.83
C ALA A 274 -1.85 33.69 -11.79
N GLU A 275 -2.02 34.71 -10.95
CA GLU A 275 -1.26 34.84 -9.72
C GLU A 275 -1.54 33.62 -8.81
N THR A 276 -0.55 33.24 -8.00
CA THR A 276 -0.64 32.03 -7.16
C THR A 276 -0.48 32.38 -5.69
N ILE A 277 -1.39 31.87 -4.84
CA ILE A 277 -1.25 31.88 -3.39
C ILE A 277 -0.90 30.48 -2.87
N VAL A 278 -0.17 30.40 -1.76
CA VAL A 278 0.20 29.13 -1.14
C VAL A 278 -0.24 29.13 0.32
N VAL A 279 -1.14 28.21 0.66
CA VAL A 279 -1.68 28.00 2.01
C VAL A 279 -1.29 26.62 2.51
N ARG A 280 -1.08 26.44 3.81
CA ARG A 280 -0.89 25.12 4.42
C ARG A 280 -2.20 24.45 4.80
N SER A 281 -3.28 25.21 4.97
CA SER A 281 -4.58 24.69 5.45
C SER A 281 -5.81 25.34 4.81
N PHE A 282 -6.98 24.69 4.93
CA PHE A 282 -8.26 25.29 4.53
C PHE A 282 -8.56 26.57 5.33
N LYS A 283 -8.22 26.59 6.62
CA LYS A 283 -8.40 27.74 7.52
C LYS A 283 -7.57 28.96 7.10
N GLU A 284 -6.37 28.75 6.53
CA GLU A 284 -5.57 29.83 5.94
C GLU A 284 -6.21 30.40 4.67
N LEU A 285 -6.83 29.56 3.84
CA LEU A 285 -7.58 30.03 2.67
C LEU A 285 -8.81 30.86 3.10
N GLU A 286 -9.56 30.39 4.09
CA GLU A 286 -10.68 31.12 4.68
C GLU A 286 -10.24 32.49 5.23
N ALA A 287 -9.10 32.54 5.93
CA ALA A 287 -8.52 33.78 6.47
C ALA A 287 -7.99 34.76 5.40
N LEU A 288 -7.76 34.30 4.15
CA LEU A 288 -7.41 35.16 3.02
C LEU A 288 -8.64 35.82 2.38
N GLY A 289 -9.81 35.19 2.45
CA GLY A 289 -11.05 35.67 1.84
C GLY A 289 -10.89 36.02 0.36
N ASP A 290 -11.41 37.17 -0.06
CA ASP A 290 -11.38 37.65 -1.45
C ASP A 290 -9.98 37.75 -2.07
N LYS A 291 -8.90 37.70 -1.27
CA LYS A 291 -7.51 37.65 -1.79
C LYS A 291 -7.23 36.39 -2.62
N ALA A 292 -8.02 35.34 -2.49
CA ALA A 292 -7.92 34.15 -3.33
C ALA A 292 -8.62 34.31 -4.71
N SER A 293 -9.47 35.33 -4.87
CA SER A 293 -10.26 35.54 -6.07
C SER A 293 -9.38 35.75 -7.32
N GLY A 294 -9.66 35.01 -8.38
CA GLY A 294 -8.89 35.03 -9.63
C GLY A 294 -7.50 34.38 -9.55
N LYS A 295 -7.17 33.65 -8.48
CA LYS A 295 -5.84 33.05 -8.25
C LYS A 295 -5.84 31.53 -8.34
N ILE A 296 -4.67 30.96 -8.63
CA ILE A 296 -4.42 29.53 -8.42
C ILE A 296 -4.09 29.35 -6.93
N VAL A 297 -4.76 28.39 -6.28
CA VAL A 297 -4.55 28.09 -4.85
C VAL A 297 -3.69 26.85 -4.73
N VAL A 298 -2.52 26.97 -4.09
CA VAL A 298 -1.65 25.83 -3.77
C VAL A 298 -1.87 25.44 -2.30
N PHE A 299 -2.29 24.20 -2.06
CA PHE A 299 -2.43 23.62 -0.72
C PHE A 299 -1.17 22.83 -0.36
N ASN A 300 -0.25 23.47 0.36
CA ASN A 300 0.99 22.87 0.86
C ASN A 300 0.83 22.29 2.27
N GLN A 301 -0.20 21.45 2.47
CA GLN A 301 -0.39 20.69 3.71
C GLN A 301 0.75 19.69 3.89
N GLU A 302 1.46 19.78 5.01
CA GLU A 302 2.44 18.76 5.41
C GLU A 302 1.72 17.45 5.75
N PHE A 303 2.28 16.31 5.34
CA PHE A 303 1.65 15.01 5.54
C PHE A 303 1.71 14.59 7.01
N ILE A 304 0.54 14.28 7.58
CA ILE A 304 0.39 13.79 8.96
C ILE A 304 0.12 12.28 8.91
N SER A 305 -1.07 11.94 8.40
CA SER A 305 -1.53 10.60 8.02
C SER A 305 -2.13 10.67 6.61
N TYR A 306 -2.42 9.53 5.97
CA TYR A 306 -3.14 9.52 4.70
C TYR A 306 -4.56 10.08 4.88
N ASP A 307 -5.32 9.54 5.84
CA ASP A 307 -6.70 9.91 6.20
C ASP A 307 -6.90 11.42 6.43
N GLU A 308 -5.97 12.07 7.12
CA GLU A 308 -6.04 13.52 7.36
C GLU A 308 -5.65 14.32 6.10
N SER A 309 -4.56 13.90 5.43
CA SER A 309 -3.97 14.65 4.32
C SER A 309 -4.77 14.51 3.01
N VAL A 310 -5.46 13.39 2.81
CA VAL A 310 -6.26 13.10 1.60
C VAL A 310 -7.46 14.05 1.47
N SER A 311 -7.93 14.62 2.58
CA SER A 311 -8.99 15.64 2.60
C SER A 311 -8.73 16.81 1.64
N TYR A 312 -7.45 17.19 1.44
CA TYR A 312 -7.02 18.24 0.51
C TYR A 312 -7.06 17.80 -0.97
N ARG A 313 -6.81 16.52 -1.26
CA ARG A 313 -7.03 15.94 -2.59
C ARG A 313 -8.52 15.96 -2.94
N LEU A 314 -9.35 15.46 -2.01
CA LEU A 314 -10.78 15.31 -2.18
C LEU A 314 -11.50 16.66 -2.35
N ASN A 315 -11.17 17.65 -1.51
CA ASN A 315 -11.95 18.88 -1.36
C ASN A 315 -11.21 20.18 -1.76
N GLY A 316 -9.92 20.13 -2.11
CA GLY A 316 -9.12 21.32 -2.42
C GLY A 316 -9.71 22.21 -3.52
N ALA A 317 -10.23 21.61 -4.59
CA ALA A 317 -10.91 22.35 -5.66
C ALA A 317 -12.22 23.01 -5.19
N ILE A 318 -13.00 22.37 -4.32
CA ILE A 318 -14.23 22.93 -3.75
C ILE A 318 -13.91 24.13 -2.86
N ALA A 319 -12.89 24.02 -2.01
CA ALA A 319 -12.47 25.11 -1.13
C ALA A 319 -11.92 26.31 -1.92
N ALA A 320 -11.04 26.06 -2.89
CA ALA A 320 -10.50 27.10 -3.77
C ALA A 320 -11.59 27.80 -4.59
N ALA A 321 -12.55 27.05 -5.17
CA ALA A 321 -13.65 27.63 -5.94
C ALA A 321 -14.60 28.49 -5.07
N LYS A 322 -14.87 28.09 -3.82
CA LYS A 322 -15.64 28.91 -2.86
C LYS A 322 -14.96 30.24 -2.54
N ALA A 323 -13.63 30.27 -2.55
CA ALA A 323 -12.82 31.47 -2.35
C ALA A 323 -12.56 32.26 -3.67
N GLY A 324 -13.24 31.92 -4.77
CA GLY A 324 -13.08 32.57 -6.07
C GLY A 324 -11.81 32.20 -6.83
N GLY A 325 -11.05 31.20 -6.38
CA GLY A 325 -9.87 30.68 -7.05
C GLY A 325 -10.20 29.97 -8.36
N VAL A 326 -9.29 30.04 -9.33
CA VAL A 326 -9.50 29.56 -10.72
C VAL A 326 -8.92 28.16 -11.00
N ALA A 327 -8.06 27.65 -10.11
CA ALA A 327 -7.66 26.23 -10.06
C ALA A 327 -7.07 25.90 -8.68
N ALA A 328 -7.04 24.62 -8.32
CA ALA A 328 -6.38 24.10 -7.12
C ALA A 328 -5.15 23.23 -7.49
N LEU A 329 -4.06 23.42 -6.75
CA LEU A 329 -2.84 22.62 -6.84
C LEU A 329 -2.53 22.03 -5.46
N ILE A 330 -2.54 20.72 -5.31
CA ILE A 330 -2.41 20.05 -4.01
C ILE A 330 -0.96 19.53 -3.85
N ARG A 331 -0.33 19.69 -2.68
CA ARG A 331 0.88 18.91 -2.36
C ARG A 331 0.49 17.43 -2.30
N SER A 332 1.20 16.59 -3.05
CA SER A 332 0.89 15.14 -3.11
C SER A 332 0.77 14.53 -1.71
N VAL A 333 -0.19 13.60 -1.56
CA VAL A 333 -0.63 13.02 -0.29
C VAL A 333 0.37 11.98 0.24
N THR A 334 1.60 12.43 0.51
CA THR A 334 2.71 11.59 0.95
C THR A 334 3.71 12.36 1.82
N ASN A 335 4.45 11.60 2.63
CA ASN A 335 5.65 12.07 3.32
C ASN A 335 6.87 12.12 2.39
N HIS A 336 6.96 11.24 1.38
CA HIS A 336 8.14 11.12 0.51
C HIS A 336 7.79 11.01 -0.98
N SER A 337 8.54 11.73 -1.82
CA SER A 337 8.39 11.76 -3.28
C SER A 337 9.78 11.85 -3.91
N LEU A 338 9.89 11.41 -5.17
CA LEU A 338 11.09 11.56 -6.01
C LEU A 338 10.70 12.29 -7.29
N LEU A 339 10.18 13.51 -7.13
CA LEU A 339 9.46 14.31 -8.13
C LEU A 339 8.24 13.59 -8.75
N THR A 340 7.71 12.58 -8.05
CA THR A 340 6.55 11.76 -8.41
C THR A 340 5.25 12.38 -7.84
N PRO A 341 4.39 12.99 -8.68
CA PRO A 341 3.11 13.54 -8.22
C PRO A 341 2.06 12.42 -8.12
N HIS A 342 1.21 12.47 -7.10
CA HIS A 342 0.19 11.45 -6.82
C HIS A 342 -1.18 11.88 -7.34
N THR A 343 -1.85 11.04 -8.13
CA THR A 343 -3.25 11.29 -8.55
C THR A 343 -4.23 10.77 -7.48
N GLY A 344 -5.46 10.48 -7.86
CA GLY A 344 -6.54 10.08 -6.96
C GLY A 344 -7.81 10.87 -7.18
N LEU A 345 -8.92 10.35 -6.68
CA LEU A 345 -10.23 10.99 -6.79
C LEU A 345 -10.25 12.39 -6.16
N MET A 346 -11.00 13.29 -6.77
CA MET A 346 -11.46 14.54 -6.16
C MET A 346 -12.96 14.73 -6.39
N TYR A 347 -13.61 15.53 -5.54
CA TYR A 347 -15.05 15.77 -5.61
C TYR A 347 -15.38 17.19 -6.08
N TYR A 348 -16.62 17.38 -6.56
CA TYR A 348 -17.22 18.68 -6.85
C TYR A 348 -18.56 18.83 -6.15
N GLN A 349 -18.81 19.99 -5.54
CA GLN A 349 -20.06 20.29 -4.85
C GLN A 349 -21.07 20.98 -5.77
N LYS A 350 -22.33 20.52 -5.76
CA LYS A 350 -23.44 21.17 -6.45
C LYS A 350 -23.58 22.64 -6.00
N GLY A 351 -23.61 23.56 -6.96
CA GLY A 351 -23.69 25.02 -6.71
C GLY A 351 -22.34 25.71 -6.53
N VAL A 352 -21.23 24.98 -6.52
CA VAL A 352 -19.86 25.53 -6.56
C VAL A 352 -19.32 25.40 -7.98
N PRO A 353 -18.61 26.41 -8.54
CA PRO A 353 -17.98 26.29 -9.86
C PRO A 353 -17.00 25.11 -9.93
N LYS A 354 -17.07 24.31 -11.00
CA LYS A 354 -16.03 23.30 -11.28
C LYS A 354 -14.77 24.01 -11.79
N ILE A 355 -13.68 23.93 -11.03
CA ILE A 355 -12.34 24.41 -11.42
C ILE A 355 -11.35 23.23 -11.58
N PRO A 356 -10.28 23.36 -12.37
CA PRO A 356 -9.25 22.32 -12.49
C PRO A 356 -8.53 22.06 -11.16
N GLY A 357 -8.13 20.80 -10.96
CA GLY A 357 -7.48 20.30 -9.74
C GLY A 357 -6.40 19.29 -10.08
N ALA A 358 -5.17 19.56 -9.65
CA ALA A 358 -4.01 18.69 -9.88
C ALA A 358 -3.13 18.58 -8.63
N CYS A 359 -2.45 17.46 -8.47
CA CYS A 359 -1.35 17.34 -7.50
C CYS A 359 -0.04 17.85 -8.09
N LEU A 360 0.81 18.37 -7.21
CA LEU A 360 2.23 18.65 -7.43
C LEU A 360 3.07 17.62 -6.66
N ALA A 361 4.24 17.27 -7.19
CA ALA A 361 5.25 16.58 -6.40
C ALA A 361 5.67 17.46 -5.19
N THR A 362 6.00 16.83 -4.06
CA THR A 362 6.10 17.55 -2.77
C THR A 362 7.17 18.63 -2.79
N GLU A 363 8.30 18.37 -3.44
CA GLU A 363 9.44 19.29 -3.56
C GLU A 363 9.10 20.54 -4.39
N HIS A 364 8.15 20.42 -5.33
CA HIS A 364 7.62 21.54 -6.11
C HIS A 364 6.61 22.36 -5.29
N ALA A 365 5.75 21.72 -4.51
CA ALA A 365 4.83 22.43 -3.62
C ALA A 365 5.61 23.20 -2.54
N ASP A 366 6.60 22.56 -1.91
CA ASP A 366 7.46 23.18 -0.90
C ASP A 366 8.37 24.28 -1.50
N LEU A 367 8.79 24.15 -2.77
CA LEU A 367 9.45 25.23 -3.52
C LEU A 367 8.53 26.45 -3.66
N LEU A 368 7.27 26.26 -4.08
CA LEU A 368 6.31 27.34 -4.21
C LEU A 368 6.05 28.01 -2.85
N HIS A 369 5.91 27.24 -1.77
CA HIS A 369 5.72 27.77 -0.42
C HIS A 369 6.91 28.65 0.03
N ARG A 370 8.16 28.18 -0.16
CA ARG A 370 9.37 28.99 0.15
C ARG A 370 9.49 30.25 -0.71
N LEU A 371 9.06 30.22 -1.97
CA LEU A 371 9.04 31.42 -2.82
C LEU A 371 7.91 32.38 -2.45
N TYR A 372 6.77 31.85 -2.00
CA TYR A 372 5.61 32.64 -1.55
C TYR A 372 5.93 33.45 -0.29
N GLN A 373 6.46 32.81 0.75
CA GLN A 373 6.87 33.48 2.00
C GLN A 373 7.87 34.62 1.73
N ARG A 374 8.89 34.38 0.89
CA ARG A 374 9.84 35.43 0.47
C ARG A 374 9.16 36.57 -0.31
N GLY A 375 8.12 36.27 -1.08
CA GLY A 375 7.30 37.25 -1.78
C GLY A 375 6.53 38.17 -0.82
N GLU A 376 5.99 37.61 0.28
CA GLU A 376 5.29 38.35 1.34
C GLU A 376 6.24 39.08 2.32
N GLY A 377 7.56 38.86 2.21
CA GLY A 377 8.55 39.43 3.13
C GLY A 377 8.71 38.66 4.44
N THR A 378 8.08 37.49 4.56
CA THR A 378 8.24 36.59 5.70
C THR A 378 9.66 35.99 5.67
N PRO A 379 10.49 36.13 6.71
CA PRO A 379 11.77 35.44 6.76
C PRO A 379 11.52 33.93 6.78
N PRO A 380 12.37 33.12 6.11
CA PRO A 380 12.16 31.68 6.04
C PRO A 380 12.25 31.05 7.42
N THR A 381 11.17 30.44 7.89
CA THR A 381 11.18 29.67 9.14
C THR A 381 12.13 28.49 9.01
N SER A 382 13.06 28.36 9.95
CA SER A 382 14.07 27.31 9.94
C SER A 382 13.42 25.94 10.13
N LEU A 383 13.62 25.04 9.16
CA LEU A 383 13.29 23.63 9.29
C LEU A 383 14.02 23.05 10.51
N HIS A 384 13.26 22.69 11.56
CA HIS A 384 13.80 22.00 12.71
C HIS A 384 14.12 20.54 12.36
N HIS A 385 15.33 20.32 11.84
CA HIS A 385 15.98 19.01 11.83
C HIS A 385 17.32 19.10 12.56
N SER A 386 17.32 18.58 13.79
CA SER A 386 18.45 18.66 14.72
C SER A 386 19.52 17.60 14.42
N LEU A 387 20.33 17.85 13.39
CA LEU A 387 21.63 17.17 13.20
C LEU A 387 22.74 18.21 12.94
N ALA A 388 23.03 19.00 13.97
CA ALA A 388 24.19 19.89 13.96
C ALA A 388 25.48 19.08 14.17
N SER A 389 26.21 18.82 13.10
CA SER A 389 27.64 18.50 13.15
C SER A 389 28.42 19.71 12.60
N PRO A 390 29.28 20.35 13.40
CA PRO A 390 30.13 21.43 12.89
C PRO A 390 31.25 20.83 12.03
N HIS A 391 31.58 21.48 10.91
CA HIS A 391 32.93 21.91 10.50
C HIS A 391 32.91 22.43 9.04
N HIS A 392 33.96 23.17 8.66
CA HIS A 392 34.21 23.71 7.31
C HIS A 392 33.21 24.73 6.77
N SER A 393 33.32 25.96 7.27
CA SER A 393 32.86 27.16 6.59
C SER A 393 33.60 27.37 5.25
N CYS A 394 32.94 27.09 4.13
CA CYS A 394 33.34 27.60 2.82
C CYS A 394 32.45 28.80 2.47
N GLY A 395 33.07 29.97 2.26
CA GLY A 395 32.35 31.23 2.07
C GLY A 395 31.74 31.38 0.68
N LEU A 396 30.53 30.88 0.47
CA LEU A 396 29.69 31.38 -0.63
C LEU A 396 29.13 32.74 -0.26
N ILE A 397 29.47 33.77 -1.04
CA ILE A 397 28.70 35.02 -1.06
C ILE A 397 27.39 34.71 -1.78
N VAL A 398 26.33 34.47 -1.01
CA VAL A 398 24.98 34.40 -1.55
C VAL A 398 24.52 35.83 -1.84
N HIS A 399 24.34 36.17 -3.12
CA HIS A 399 23.67 37.41 -3.51
C HIS A 399 22.17 37.30 -3.17
N ASP A 400 21.80 37.77 -1.99
CA ASP A 400 20.44 37.64 -1.42
C ASP A 400 19.41 38.64 -2.04
N GLU A 401 19.78 39.37 -3.09
CA GLU A 401 19.01 40.44 -3.73
C GLU A 401 17.81 39.97 -4.59
N LEU A 402 17.47 38.67 -4.60
CA LEU A 402 16.56 38.08 -5.60
C LEU A 402 15.42 37.21 -5.03
N SER A 403 14.52 37.78 -4.21
CA SER A 403 13.13 37.25 -4.09
C SER A 403 12.08 38.24 -3.55
N ALA A 404 12.43 39.19 -2.68
CA ALA A 404 11.46 40.03 -1.97
C ALA A 404 10.43 40.70 -2.90
N GLY A 405 9.13 40.62 -2.56
CA GLY A 405 8.03 41.26 -3.29
C GLY A 405 7.66 40.64 -4.65
N LYS A 406 8.32 39.57 -5.12
CA LYS A 406 8.01 38.97 -6.43
C LYS A 406 6.86 37.97 -6.35
N LYS A 407 5.67 38.39 -6.81
CA LYS A 407 4.48 37.53 -6.95
C LYS A 407 4.75 36.24 -7.73
N LEU A 408 4.17 35.14 -7.26
CA LEU A 408 4.10 33.89 -8.02
C LEU A 408 3.07 34.00 -9.15
N VAL A 409 3.39 33.45 -10.32
CA VAL A 409 2.45 33.28 -11.43
C VAL A 409 2.68 31.90 -12.05
N ILE A 410 1.61 31.10 -12.15
CA ILE A 410 1.63 29.77 -12.78
C ILE A 410 0.78 29.79 -14.05
N GLN A 411 1.25 29.08 -15.07
CA GLN A 411 0.42 28.60 -16.18
C GLN A 411 0.04 27.14 -15.93
N LEU A 412 -1.25 26.83 -15.97
CA LEU A 412 -1.80 25.47 -15.89
C LEU A 412 -2.60 25.15 -17.17
N GLN A 413 -2.36 23.99 -17.76
CA GLN A 413 -3.17 23.41 -18.84
C GLN A 413 -3.54 21.98 -18.43
N MET A 414 -4.82 21.61 -18.59
CA MET A 414 -5.30 20.24 -18.39
C MET A 414 -6.23 19.85 -19.54
N GLY A 415 -6.00 18.69 -20.17
CA GLY A 415 -6.84 18.15 -21.26
C GLY A 415 -7.96 17.21 -20.79
N ALA A 416 -8.19 17.12 -19.49
CA ALA A 416 -9.11 16.19 -18.86
C ALA A 416 -10.58 16.47 -19.23
N HIS A 417 -11.36 15.43 -19.51
CA HIS A 417 -12.76 15.54 -19.87
C HIS A 417 -13.57 14.28 -19.51
N THR A 418 -14.84 14.45 -19.19
CA THR A 418 -15.77 13.35 -18.89
C THR A 418 -16.62 13.05 -20.13
N ILE A 419 -16.75 11.77 -20.47
CA ILE A 419 -17.62 11.29 -21.56
C ILE A 419 -18.78 10.46 -20.98
N GLN A 420 -19.69 9.98 -21.84
CA GLN A 420 -20.83 9.16 -21.43
C GLN A 420 -20.39 7.95 -20.59
N ASN A 421 -21.10 7.74 -19.47
CA ASN A 421 -20.98 6.56 -18.61
C ASN A 421 -21.07 5.25 -19.41
N LYS A 422 -20.43 4.21 -18.89
CA LYS A 422 -20.37 2.88 -19.51
C LYS A 422 -20.69 1.80 -18.49
N THR A 423 -20.92 0.58 -18.97
CA THR A 423 -20.96 -0.61 -18.13
C THR A 423 -19.58 -1.27 -18.11
N SER A 424 -19.02 -1.48 -16.92
CA SER A 424 -17.97 -2.48 -16.67
C SER A 424 -18.56 -3.65 -15.88
N ASN A 425 -17.77 -4.57 -15.36
CA ASN A 425 -18.27 -5.66 -14.53
C ASN A 425 -17.30 -6.01 -13.40
N ASN A 426 -17.85 -6.25 -12.21
CA ASN A 426 -17.19 -7.06 -11.19
C ASN A 426 -17.02 -8.49 -11.74
N VAL A 427 -16.01 -9.23 -11.26
CA VAL A 427 -15.85 -10.65 -11.55
C VAL A 427 -16.00 -11.46 -10.28
N VAL A 428 -16.93 -12.41 -10.26
CA VAL A 428 -17.26 -13.20 -9.05
C VAL A 428 -17.15 -14.69 -9.35
N ALA A 429 -16.61 -15.46 -8.41
CA ALA A 429 -16.52 -16.91 -8.48
C ALA A 429 -16.52 -17.58 -7.09
N ASP A 430 -17.03 -18.81 -7.04
CA ASP A 430 -17.10 -19.61 -5.80
C ASP A 430 -16.15 -20.82 -5.88
N LEU A 431 -15.48 -21.09 -4.76
CA LEU A 431 -14.97 -22.42 -4.40
C LEU A 431 -15.98 -23.04 -3.42
N PRO A 432 -16.87 -23.96 -3.86
CA PRO A 432 -18.00 -24.39 -3.04
C PRO A 432 -17.56 -25.16 -1.80
N GLY A 433 -18.19 -24.81 -0.67
CA GLY A 433 -18.02 -25.49 0.60
C GLY A 433 -18.54 -26.93 0.59
N THR A 434 -18.72 -27.49 1.79
CA THR A 434 -19.21 -28.85 1.99
C THR A 434 -20.45 -28.86 2.89
N SER A 435 -20.30 -28.78 4.22
CA SER A 435 -21.42 -28.93 5.16
C SER A 435 -22.14 -27.62 5.55
N LEU A 436 -21.58 -26.46 5.18
CA LEU A 436 -22.10 -25.11 5.48
C LEU A 436 -22.04 -24.23 4.22
N SER A 437 -22.32 -24.82 3.05
CA SER A 437 -22.06 -24.22 1.73
C SER A 437 -22.93 -23.03 1.37
N ASP A 438 -24.00 -22.79 2.14
CA ASP A 438 -24.83 -21.57 2.14
C ASP A 438 -24.07 -20.36 2.72
N LYS A 439 -23.14 -20.59 3.65
CA LYS A 439 -22.35 -19.53 4.27
C LYS A 439 -21.13 -19.18 3.44
N VAL A 440 -20.82 -17.88 3.40
CA VAL A 440 -19.79 -17.29 2.55
C VAL A 440 -18.71 -16.64 3.40
N VAL A 441 -17.46 -17.00 3.15
CA VAL A 441 -16.31 -16.12 3.42
C VAL A 441 -16.02 -15.38 2.11
N LEU A 442 -16.02 -14.05 2.17
CA LEU A 442 -15.67 -13.20 1.03
C LEU A 442 -14.15 -12.96 1.01
N ILE A 443 -13.57 -13.01 -0.17
CA ILE A 443 -12.20 -12.60 -0.45
C ILE A 443 -12.25 -11.61 -1.63
N SER A 444 -11.74 -10.40 -1.45
CA SER A 444 -11.87 -9.31 -2.41
C SER A 444 -10.60 -8.46 -2.59
N ALA A 445 -10.67 -7.63 -3.63
CA ALA A 445 -9.62 -6.87 -4.30
C ALA A 445 -10.27 -6.10 -5.47
N HIS A 446 -9.68 -5.01 -5.98
CA HIS A 446 -10.22 -4.31 -7.17
C HIS A 446 -9.49 -4.63 -8.48
N ILE A 447 -10.20 -4.51 -9.62
CA ILE A 447 -9.65 -4.82 -10.96
C ILE A 447 -9.10 -3.57 -11.65
N ASP A 448 -9.57 -2.37 -11.31
CA ASP A 448 -9.09 -1.12 -11.87
C ASP A 448 -7.77 -0.63 -11.24
N SER A 449 -7.35 0.57 -11.62
CA SER A 449 -6.23 1.34 -11.08
C SER A 449 -6.25 2.74 -11.72
N TRP A 450 -5.50 3.70 -11.19
CA TRP A 450 -5.18 4.95 -11.89
C TRP A 450 -4.49 4.71 -13.24
N ASP A 451 -4.55 5.74 -14.07
CA ASP A 451 -4.15 5.72 -15.48
C ASP A 451 -2.66 6.00 -15.75
N ILE A 452 -1.86 6.24 -14.71
CA ILE A 452 -0.49 6.76 -14.83
C ILE A 452 0.63 5.78 -14.44
N GLY A 453 0.30 4.70 -13.72
CA GLY A 453 1.22 3.63 -13.31
C GLY A 453 0.91 2.31 -14.01
N GLN A 454 1.29 1.19 -13.41
CA GLN A 454 0.90 -0.15 -13.85
C GLN A 454 -0.33 -0.71 -13.10
N GLY A 455 -0.73 -0.11 -11.98
CA GLY A 455 -1.69 -0.69 -11.04
C GLY A 455 -1.16 -1.99 -10.45
N ALA A 456 0.06 -2.01 -9.91
CA ALA A 456 0.79 -3.23 -9.55
C ALA A 456 0.78 -3.52 -8.04
N VAL A 457 1.02 -2.49 -7.23
CA VAL A 457 0.82 -2.49 -5.78
C VAL A 457 -0.67 -2.26 -5.43
N ASP A 458 -1.42 -1.71 -6.39
CA ASP A 458 -2.65 -0.93 -6.18
C ASP A 458 -3.60 -1.12 -7.40
N ASP A 459 -4.57 -2.03 -7.38
CA ASP A 459 -4.57 -3.31 -6.64
C ASP A 459 -4.40 -4.53 -7.58
N GLY A 460 -3.39 -4.48 -8.45
CA GLY A 460 -2.98 -5.69 -9.18
C GLY A 460 -2.54 -6.81 -8.22
N GLY A 461 -1.88 -6.41 -7.13
CA GLY A 461 -1.26 -7.30 -6.14
C GLY A 461 -2.28 -8.09 -5.32
N GLY A 462 -3.20 -7.41 -4.62
CA GLY A 462 -4.26 -8.00 -3.82
C GLY A 462 -5.20 -8.85 -4.65
N LEU A 463 -5.53 -8.42 -5.87
CA LEU A 463 -6.23 -9.24 -6.87
C LEU A 463 -5.49 -10.57 -7.11
N MET A 464 -4.17 -10.55 -7.26
CA MET A 464 -3.36 -11.75 -7.50
C MET A 464 -3.11 -12.59 -6.24
N ILE A 465 -3.17 -12.00 -5.04
CA ILE A 465 -3.19 -12.69 -3.75
C ILE A 465 -4.53 -13.41 -3.54
N ALA A 466 -5.65 -12.73 -3.71
CA ALA A 466 -7.00 -13.29 -3.64
C ALA A 466 -7.18 -14.45 -4.64
N TRP A 467 -6.73 -14.25 -5.88
CA TRP A 467 -6.66 -15.30 -6.89
C TRP A 467 -5.76 -16.47 -6.48
N GLY A 468 -4.53 -16.15 -6.09
CA GLY A 468 -3.48 -17.09 -5.74
C GLY A 468 -3.93 -18.01 -4.62
N ALA A 469 -4.55 -17.45 -3.59
CA ALA A 469 -5.12 -18.17 -2.46
C ALA A 469 -6.13 -19.24 -2.89
N LEU A 470 -7.22 -18.86 -3.59
CA LEU A 470 -8.26 -19.81 -3.99
C LEU A 470 -7.73 -20.85 -4.99
N VAL A 471 -6.83 -20.47 -5.91
CA VAL A 471 -6.18 -21.42 -6.84
C VAL A 471 -5.27 -22.39 -6.07
N GLY A 472 -4.52 -21.91 -5.08
CA GLY A 472 -3.63 -22.72 -4.25
C GLY A 472 -4.40 -23.77 -3.43
N LEU A 473 -5.42 -23.33 -2.68
CA LEU A 473 -6.30 -24.22 -1.90
C LEU A 473 -6.93 -25.29 -2.78
N LYS A 474 -7.45 -24.91 -3.95
CA LYS A 474 -8.06 -25.84 -4.90
C LYS A 474 -7.07 -26.86 -5.46
N ARG A 475 -5.84 -26.46 -5.78
CA ARG A 475 -4.77 -27.38 -6.23
C ARG A 475 -4.33 -28.35 -5.14
N LEU A 476 -4.38 -27.93 -3.87
CA LEU A 476 -4.14 -28.77 -2.70
C LEU A 476 -5.29 -29.75 -2.38
N GLY A 477 -6.40 -29.69 -3.12
CA GLY A 477 -7.62 -30.46 -2.86
C GLY A 477 -8.40 -30.00 -1.63
N LEU A 478 -8.06 -28.84 -1.06
CA LEU A 478 -8.68 -28.33 0.16
C LEU A 478 -10.04 -27.68 -0.15
N ARG A 479 -11.10 -28.19 0.48
CA ARG A 479 -12.45 -27.65 0.41
C ARG A 479 -13.00 -27.46 1.83
N PRO A 480 -13.20 -26.21 2.29
CA PRO A 480 -13.72 -25.96 3.62
C PRO A 480 -15.21 -26.32 3.78
N ARG A 481 -15.74 -26.24 5.00
CA ARG A 481 -17.18 -26.35 5.30
C ARG A 481 -18.02 -25.29 4.60
N ARG A 482 -17.60 -24.02 4.66
CA ARG A 482 -18.25 -22.86 4.02
C ARG A 482 -17.76 -22.64 2.58
N THR A 483 -18.52 -21.88 1.80
CA THR A 483 -18.10 -21.46 0.46
C THR A 483 -17.11 -20.30 0.57
N LEU A 484 -15.99 -20.37 -0.16
CA LEU A 484 -15.11 -19.23 -0.35
C LEU A 484 -15.52 -18.53 -1.65
N ARG A 485 -16.04 -17.31 -1.56
CA ARG A 485 -16.38 -16.48 -2.72
C ARG A 485 -15.25 -15.48 -2.95
N VAL A 486 -14.68 -15.47 -4.14
CA VAL A 486 -13.84 -14.35 -4.60
C VAL A 486 -14.71 -13.37 -5.37
N ALA A 487 -14.67 -12.09 -4.99
CA ALA A 487 -15.28 -10.99 -5.74
C ALA A 487 -14.19 -9.97 -6.05
N MET A 488 -13.98 -9.70 -7.33
CA MET A 488 -12.99 -8.75 -7.82
C MET A 488 -13.76 -7.57 -8.39
N PHE A 489 -13.68 -6.43 -7.71
CA PHE A 489 -14.58 -5.31 -7.94
C PHE A 489 -14.10 -4.38 -9.05
N THR A 490 -14.89 -3.37 -9.40
CA THR A 490 -14.50 -2.36 -10.38
C THR A 490 -15.09 -0.99 -10.02
N GLY A 491 -14.22 0.00 -9.91
CA GLY A 491 -14.57 1.37 -9.52
C GLY A 491 -14.37 1.63 -8.04
N GLU A 492 -13.44 0.93 -7.37
CA GLU A 492 -12.94 1.34 -6.05
C GLU A 492 -12.47 2.80 -6.13
N GLU A 493 -11.53 3.05 -7.05
CA GLU A 493 -10.84 4.30 -7.36
C GLU A 493 -11.74 5.54 -7.59
N PHE A 494 -13.05 5.32 -7.77
CA PHE A 494 -14.07 6.36 -7.98
C PHE A 494 -15.19 6.30 -6.91
N GLY A 495 -14.90 5.76 -5.73
CA GLY A 495 -15.80 5.62 -4.59
C GLY A 495 -16.54 4.28 -4.56
N THR A 496 -15.78 3.17 -4.50
CA THR A 496 -16.29 1.80 -4.21
C THR A 496 -17.52 1.39 -5.04
N LEU A 497 -17.57 1.82 -6.31
CA LEU A 497 -18.74 1.69 -7.19
C LEU A 497 -19.12 0.23 -7.44
N GLY A 498 -18.11 -0.64 -7.53
CA GLY A 498 -18.24 -2.06 -7.81
C GLY A 498 -18.88 -2.81 -6.65
N SER A 499 -18.33 -2.68 -5.45
CA SER A 499 -18.89 -3.30 -4.25
C SER A 499 -20.25 -2.69 -3.86
N ASN A 500 -20.42 -1.36 -3.99
CA ASN A 500 -21.70 -0.69 -3.76
C ASN A 500 -22.80 -1.16 -4.72
N GLN A 501 -22.47 -1.59 -5.95
CA GLN A 501 -23.43 -2.26 -6.83
C GLN A 501 -23.67 -3.71 -6.39
N TYR A 502 -22.60 -4.46 -6.12
CA TYR A 502 -22.64 -5.84 -5.64
C TYR A 502 -23.54 -6.00 -4.41
N TYR A 503 -23.33 -5.26 -3.32
CA TYR A 503 -24.13 -5.42 -2.10
C TYR A 503 -25.59 -4.96 -2.24
N ARG A 504 -25.93 -4.12 -3.23
CA ARG A 504 -27.32 -3.79 -3.57
C ARG A 504 -28.01 -4.93 -4.30
N ASP A 505 -27.32 -5.58 -5.25
CA ASP A 505 -27.86 -6.72 -5.98
C ASP A 505 -27.90 -8.00 -5.12
N HIS A 506 -26.92 -8.17 -4.22
CA HIS A 506 -26.81 -9.27 -3.25
C HIS A 506 -27.47 -8.97 -1.90
N ALA A 507 -28.37 -7.99 -1.81
CA ALA A 507 -28.99 -7.54 -0.56
C ALA A 507 -29.66 -8.68 0.25
N ALA A 508 -30.17 -9.70 -0.43
CA ALA A 508 -30.79 -10.87 0.20
C ALA A 508 -29.79 -11.92 0.74
N GLU A 509 -28.52 -11.88 0.32
CA GLU A 509 -27.43 -12.75 0.76
C GLU A 509 -26.58 -12.13 1.90
N LEU A 510 -26.75 -10.84 2.24
CA LEU A 510 -25.90 -10.12 3.22
C LEU A 510 -25.84 -10.74 4.63
N ARG A 511 -26.83 -11.54 5.02
CA ARG A 511 -26.86 -12.31 6.28
C ARG A 511 -26.03 -13.61 6.25
N ASP A 512 -25.65 -14.08 5.06
CA ASP A 512 -25.00 -15.37 4.85
C ASP A 512 -23.47 -15.24 4.64
N PHE A 513 -22.98 -14.01 4.46
CA PHE A 513 -21.56 -13.67 4.68
C PHE A 513 -21.23 -13.77 6.17
N VAL A 514 -20.18 -14.51 6.52
CA VAL A 514 -19.74 -14.71 7.92
C VAL A 514 -18.40 -14.03 8.24
N PHE A 515 -17.61 -13.71 7.22
CA PHE A 515 -16.35 -12.98 7.31
C PHE A 515 -16.01 -12.38 5.94
N ALA A 516 -15.30 -11.27 5.89
CA ALA A 516 -14.76 -10.69 4.67
C ALA A 516 -13.27 -10.33 4.76
N LEU A 517 -12.53 -10.51 3.65
CA LEU A 517 -11.08 -10.33 3.56
C LEU A 517 -10.73 -9.49 2.32
N GLU A 518 -10.00 -8.40 2.48
CA GLU A 518 -9.56 -7.55 1.37
C GLU A 518 -8.07 -7.15 1.49
N SER A 519 -7.39 -6.95 0.36
CA SER A 519 -5.91 -6.84 0.30
C SER A 519 -5.45 -5.55 -0.39
N ASP A 520 -6.06 -4.43 0.00
CA ASP A 520 -6.04 -3.16 -0.74
C ASP A 520 -5.06 -2.10 -0.20
N GLU A 521 -4.16 -2.51 0.70
CA GLU A 521 -3.10 -1.69 1.27
C GLU A 521 -1.72 -2.24 0.91
N GLY A 522 -1.52 -2.54 -0.37
CA GLY A 522 -0.28 -3.07 -0.91
C GLY A 522 0.05 -4.50 -0.47
N VAL A 523 1.18 -5.02 -0.98
CA VAL A 523 1.47 -6.47 -1.01
C VAL A 523 2.91 -6.82 -0.60
N PHE A 524 3.50 -5.98 0.23
CA PHE A 524 4.82 -6.17 0.84
C PHE A 524 4.82 -7.26 1.92
N SER A 525 6.00 -7.58 2.46
CA SER A 525 6.24 -8.46 3.64
C SER A 525 5.06 -8.46 4.62
N PRO A 526 4.30 -9.57 4.77
CA PRO A 526 3.16 -9.59 5.67
C PRO A 526 3.59 -9.50 7.13
N ARG A 527 2.83 -8.75 7.93
CA ARG A 527 2.98 -8.60 9.39
C ARG A 527 1.85 -9.29 10.15
N GLY A 528 0.67 -9.41 9.55
CA GLY A 528 -0.51 -9.99 10.19
C GLY A 528 -1.81 -9.45 9.58
N LEU A 529 -2.76 -9.06 10.43
CA LEU A 529 -4.04 -8.45 10.01
C LEU A 529 -4.29 -7.08 10.63
N GLY A 530 -4.87 -6.17 9.86
CA GLY A 530 -5.75 -5.14 10.39
C GLY A 530 -7.16 -5.71 10.50
N PHE A 531 -7.94 -5.32 11.51
CA PHE A 531 -9.25 -5.94 11.75
C PHE A 531 -10.32 -4.99 12.32
N THR A 532 -11.56 -5.20 11.85
CA THR A 532 -12.77 -4.57 12.41
C THR A 532 -13.78 -5.64 12.87
N GLY A 533 -14.15 -5.54 14.15
CA GLY A 533 -15.18 -6.39 14.78
C GLY A 533 -14.98 -6.56 16.29
N SER A 534 -15.94 -7.28 16.89
CA SER A 534 -16.08 -7.44 18.33
C SER A 534 -14.83 -8.00 19.04
N GLU A 535 -14.63 -7.68 20.31
CA GLU A 535 -13.49 -8.16 21.11
C GLU A 535 -13.33 -9.70 21.09
N ARG A 536 -14.45 -10.42 21.06
CA ARG A 536 -14.47 -11.89 20.94
C ARG A 536 -13.97 -12.36 19.57
N ALA A 537 -14.30 -11.64 18.49
CA ALA A 537 -13.77 -11.89 17.16
C ALA A 537 -12.26 -11.58 17.08
N GLN A 538 -11.82 -10.46 17.65
CA GLN A 538 -10.39 -10.13 17.77
C GLN A 538 -9.63 -11.26 18.47
N CYS A 539 -10.18 -11.80 19.56
CA CYS A 539 -9.57 -12.88 20.32
C CYS A 539 -9.50 -14.21 19.55
N ILE A 540 -10.53 -14.55 18.77
CA ILE A 540 -10.47 -15.67 17.82
C ILE A 540 -9.32 -15.47 16.82
N LEU A 541 -9.15 -14.26 16.27
CA LEU A 541 -8.06 -13.97 15.34
C LEU A 541 -6.67 -13.97 15.98
N ARG A 542 -6.49 -13.47 17.22
CA ARG A 542 -5.21 -13.57 17.96
C ARG A 542 -4.73 -15.02 18.11
N HIS A 543 -5.66 -15.97 18.28
CA HIS A 543 -5.37 -17.40 18.25
C HIS A 543 -5.10 -17.94 16.83
N MET A 544 -5.89 -17.55 15.83
CA MET A 544 -5.67 -17.97 14.43
C MET A 544 -4.34 -17.47 13.85
N LEU A 545 -3.87 -16.29 14.26
CA LEU A 545 -2.58 -15.73 13.85
C LEU A 545 -1.39 -16.55 14.37
N GLN A 546 -1.56 -17.40 15.40
CA GLN A 546 -0.53 -18.36 15.82
C GLN A 546 -0.30 -19.50 14.81
N LEU A 547 -1.13 -19.60 13.78
CA LEU A 547 -0.88 -20.46 12.61
C LEU A 547 0.15 -19.83 11.66
N MET A 548 0.34 -18.51 11.72
CA MET A 548 1.18 -17.69 10.83
C MET A 548 2.60 -17.47 11.36
N THR A 549 2.95 -18.05 12.52
CA THR A 549 4.32 -18.02 13.08
C THR A 549 5.41 -18.43 12.09
N PRO A 550 5.23 -19.42 11.16
CA PRO A 550 6.23 -19.74 10.14
C PRO A 550 6.52 -18.61 9.14
N LEU A 551 5.59 -17.65 8.99
CA LEU A 551 5.74 -16.44 8.17
C LEU A 551 6.23 -15.23 8.99
N ASN A 552 6.39 -15.38 10.31
CA ASN A 552 6.60 -14.27 11.26
C ASN A 552 5.54 -13.15 11.16
N ALA A 553 4.32 -13.50 10.74
CA ALA A 553 3.22 -12.57 10.45
C ALA A 553 2.07 -12.74 11.46
N THR A 554 2.33 -12.50 12.75
CA THR A 554 1.38 -12.82 13.84
C THR A 554 0.66 -11.60 14.44
N ALA A 555 0.84 -10.40 13.88
CA ALA A 555 0.26 -9.17 14.43
C ALA A 555 -1.25 -9.04 14.18
N LEU A 556 -1.94 -8.33 15.09
CA LEU A 556 -3.32 -7.91 14.93
C LEU A 556 -3.43 -6.43 15.33
N GLU A 557 -3.70 -5.56 14.37
CA GLU A 557 -3.89 -4.11 14.59
C GLU A 557 -5.39 -3.77 14.54
N VAL A 558 -5.87 -3.09 15.58
CA VAL A 558 -7.30 -2.86 15.85
C VAL A 558 -7.55 -1.49 16.51
N PRO A 559 -8.64 -0.79 16.18
CA PRO A 559 -9.49 -1.01 15.01
C PRO A 559 -8.76 -0.60 13.73
N MET A 560 -8.91 -1.38 12.66
CA MET A 560 -8.47 -1.03 11.31
C MET A 560 -9.56 -1.51 10.34
N LEU A 561 -10.00 -0.63 9.44
CA LEU A 561 -11.06 -0.98 8.47
C LEU A 561 -10.58 -2.11 7.57
N GLY A 562 -11.49 -3.03 7.22
CA GLY A 562 -11.13 -4.28 6.56
C GLY A 562 -10.73 -4.16 5.08
N GLY A 563 -10.87 -2.97 4.49
CA GLY A 563 -10.80 -2.68 3.06
C GLY A 563 -11.99 -1.80 2.63
N PRO A 564 -11.83 -0.86 1.69
CA PRO A 564 -12.87 0.12 1.35
C PRO A 564 -14.10 -0.53 0.68
N ASP A 565 -13.89 -1.57 -0.13
CA ASP A 565 -14.95 -2.33 -0.79
C ASP A 565 -15.66 -3.33 0.18
N LEU A 566 -15.32 -3.30 1.49
CA LEU A 566 -16.00 -4.07 2.55
C LEU A 566 -16.95 -3.25 3.45
N ASP A 567 -16.99 -1.93 3.32
CA ASP A 567 -17.69 -1.01 4.25
C ASP A 567 -19.17 -1.38 4.50
N VAL A 568 -19.90 -1.82 3.46
CA VAL A 568 -21.31 -2.22 3.58
C VAL A 568 -21.48 -3.48 4.44
N LEU A 569 -20.53 -4.44 4.36
CA LEU A 569 -20.56 -5.64 5.20
C LEU A 569 -20.20 -5.29 6.65
N VAL A 570 -19.23 -4.39 6.86
CA VAL A 570 -18.88 -3.86 8.19
C VAL A 570 -20.09 -3.18 8.84
N ALA A 571 -20.85 -2.37 8.10
CA ALA A 571 -22.08 -1.75 8.57
C ALA A 571 -23.22 -2.76 8.86
N GLN A 572 -23.16 -3.98 8.33
CA GLN A 572 -24.01 -5.12 8.73
C GLN A 572 -23.41 -5.98 9.86
N GLY A 573 -22.34 -5.51 10.50
CA GLY A 573 -21.64 -6.17 11.60
C GLY A 573 -20.80 -7.37 11.18
N VAL A 574 -20.58 -7.62 9.89
CA VAL A 574 -19.73 -8.73 9.43
C VAL A 574 -18.28 -8.44 9.86
N PRO A 575 -17.59 -9.38 10.54
CA PRO A 575 -16.18 -9.20 10.87
C PRO A 575 -15.33 -9.17 9.59
N SER A 576 -14.46 -8.18 9.47
CA SER A 576 -13.63 -7.95 8.28
C SER A 576 -12.17 -7.72 8.62
N ALA A 577 -11.26 -8.15 7.74
CA ALA A 577 -9.82 -7.99 7.95
C ALA A 577 -9.07 -7.63 6.66
N CYS A 578 -8.13 -6.70 6.78
CA CYS A 578 -7.20 -6.32 5.72
C CYS A 578 -5.82 -6.97 5.93
N LEU A 579 -5.08 -7.16 4.83
CA LEU A 579 -3.70 -7.65 4.89
C LEU A 579 -2.77 -6.57 5.46
N LEU A 580 -2.25 -6.77 6.67
CA LEU A 580 -1.29 -5.85 7.26
C LEU A 580 0.12 -6.17 6.76
N THR A 581 0.71 -5.27 5.96
CA THR A 581 2.04 -5.43 5.35
C THR A 581 3.09 -4.49 5.97
N ARG A 582 4.35 -4.59 5.53
CA ARG A 582 5.40 -3.58 5.80
C ARG A 582 5.22 -2.34 4.92
N ASN A 583 4.16 -1.59 5.20
CA ASN A 583 3.64 -0.57 4.28
C ASN A 583 4.43 0.74 4.17
N GLN A 584 5.68 0.80 4.65
CA GLN A 584 6.49 2.03 4.64
C GLN A 584 6.71 2.64 3.24
N GLN A 585 6.65 1.81 2.19
CA GLN A 585 6.84 2.26 0.80
C GLN A 585 5.53 2.59 0.08
N TYR A 586 4.36 2.19 0.60
CA TYR A 586 3.07 2.27 -0.12
C TYR A 586 2.75 3.69 -0.59
N PHE A 587 2.60 4.64 0.33
CA PHE A 587 2.34 6.03 0.00
C PHE A 587 3.52 6.76 -0.70
N THR A 588 4.64 6.10 -0.98
CA THR A 588 5.70 6.63 -1.89
C THR A 588 5.38 6.32 -3.36
N VAL A 589 4.56 5.30 -3.64
CA VAL A 589 4.27 4.81 -5.00
C VAL A 589 2.77 4.74 -5.36
N HIS A 590 1.88 4.52 -4.40
CA HIS A 590 0.42 4.48 -4.57
C HIS A 590 -0.08 5.74 -5.29
N HIS A 591 -0.99 5.57 -6.26
CA HIS A 591 -1.44 6.62 -7.18
C HIS A 591 -0.31 7.38 -7.94
N THR A 592 0.86 6.80 -8.21
CA THR A 592 1.93 7.44 -9.02
C THR A 592 2.31 6.64 -10.27
N SER A 593 3.11 7.23 -11.15
CA SER A 593 3.78 6.49 -12.24
C SER A 593 4.93 5.57 -11.79
N ALA A 594 5.23 5.52 -10.49
CA ALA A 594 6.22 4.59 -9.92
C ALA A 594 5.58 3.28 -9.42
N ASP A 595 4.27 3.24 -9.20
CA ASP A 595 3.53 2.01 -8.97
C ASP A 595 3.73 1.06 -10.18
N SER A 596 4.50 0.00 -9.93
CA SER A 596 5.04 -0.90 -10.95
C SER A 596 5.55 -2.19 -10.32
N ILE A 597 5.63 -3.24 -11.13
CA ILE A 597 6.10 -4.57 -10.70
C ILE A 597 7.57 -4.58 -10.21
N ALA A 598 8.32 -3.52 -10.52
CA ALA A 598 9.69 -3.31 -10.07
C ALA A 598 9.80 -2.89 -8.58
N VAL A 599 8.70 -2.50 -7.94
CA VAL A 599 8.64 -2.15 -6.51
C VAL A 599 8.41 -3.39 -5.62
N LEU A 600 7.98 -4.50 -6.20
CA LEU A 600 7.52 -5.69 -5.48
C LEU A 600 8.54 -6.84 -5.52
N ASP A 601 8.68 -7.56 -4.41
CA ASP A 601 9.48 -8.77 -4.34
C ASP A 601 8.64 -10.05 -4.60
N THR A 602 9.27 -11.07 -5.18
CA THR A 602 8.63 -12.35 -5.48
C THR A 602 8.31 -13.16 -4.23
N ALA A 603 9.21 -13.19 -3.25
CA ALA A 603 9.03 -13.98 -2.04
C ALA A 603 8.08 -13.30 -1.04
N GLU A 604 8.02 -11.97 -1.00
CA GLU A 604 7.01 -11.24 -0.22
C GLU A 604 5.58 -11.51 -0.74
N LEU A 605 5.37 -11.44 -2.05
CA LEU A 605 4.08 -11.76 -2.69
C LEU A 605 3.63 -13.22 -2.45
N ASP A 606 4.56 -14.19 -2.49
CA ASP A 606 4.23 -15.58 -2.17
C ASP A 606 3.96 -15.79 -0.66
N GLN A 607 4.61 -15.04 0.24
CA GLN A 607 4.27 -15.05 1.68
C GLN A 607 2.88 -14.46 1.93
N ALA A 608 2.53 -13.36 1.26
CA ALA A 608 1.22 -12.74 1.35
C ALA A 608 0.12 -13.66 0.81
N ALA A 609 0.33 -14.30 -0.35
CA ALA A 609 -0.60 -15.30 -0.89
C ALA A 609 -0.73 -16.55 0.00
N ALA A 610 0.37 -17.01 0.61
CA ALA A 610 0.35 -18.11 1.59
C ALA A 610 -0.49 -17.77 2.82
N PHE A 611 -0.26 -16.58 3.39
CA PHE A 611 -0.98 -16.05 4.54
C PHE A 611 -2.49 -15.97 4.27
N TRP A 612 -2.87 -15.39 3.13
CA TRP A 612 -4.26 -15.26 2.69
C TRP A 612 -4.94 -16.62 2.47
N ALA A 613 -4.22 -17.58 1.87
CA ALA A 613 -4.70 -18.93 1.67
C ALA A 613 -4.98 -19.67 2.99
N VAL A 614 -4.08 -19.56 3.98
CA VAL A 614 -4.30 -20.15 5.32
C VAL A 614 -5.53 -19.52 5.98
N LEU A 615 -5.61 -18.19 5.98
CA LEU A 615 -6.68 -17.45 6.64
C LEU A 615 -8.05 -17.76 6.04
N ALA A 616 -8.19 -17.66 4.73
CA ALA A 616 -9.43 -17.95 4.02
C ALA A 616 -9.88 -19.41 4.22
N PHE A 617 -8.95 -20.38 4.19
CA PHE A 617 -9.29 -21.78 4.46
C PHE A 617 -9.80 -21.99 5.89
N VAL A 618 -9.09 -21.48 6.90
CA VAL A 618 -9.47 -21.71 8.31
C VAL A 618 -10.80 -21.03 8.62
N LEU A 619 -11.01 -19.76 8.23
CA LEU A 619 -12.32 -19.09 8.38
C LEU A 619 -13.46 -19.85 7.69
N GLY A 620 -13.17 -20.42 6.51
CA GLY A 620 -14.12 -21.28 5.81
C GLY A 620 -14.46 -22.57 6.57
N ASP A 621 -13.52 -23.14 7.34
CA ASP A 621 -13.64 -24.49 7.89
C ASP A 621 -13.97 -24.58 9.39
N LEU A 622 -13.87 -23.49 10.17
CA LEU A 622 -14.25 -23.47 11.60
C LEU A 622 -15.68 -23.99 11.83
N SER A 623 -15.89 -24.79 12.88
CA SER A 623 -17.24 -25.30 13.25
C SER A 623 -18.21 -24.20 13.68
N PHE A 624 -17.68 -23.10 14.23
CA PHE A 624 -18.41 -21.92 14.66
C PHE A 624 -18.23 -20.76 13.68
N GLU A 625 -19.08 -19.74 13.76
CA GLU A 625 -18.91 -18.48 13.05
C GLU A 625 -18.15 -17.46 13.91
N VAL A 626 -17.33 -16.62 13.29
CA VAL A 626 -16.70 -15.48 13.98
C VAL A 626 -17.81 -14.47 14.33
N PRO A 627 -17.93 -14.03 15.60
CA PRO A 627 -19.13 -13.29 16.03
C PRO A 627 -19.19 -11.89 15.44
N ARG A 628 -20.30 -11.62 14.75
CA ARG A 628 -20.66 -10.30 14.22
C ARG A 628 -20.68 -9.23 15.32
N ASP A 629 -20.31 -8.01 14.95
CA ASP A 629 -20.45 -6.84 15.82
C ASP A 629 -21.80 -6.15 15.56
N ILE A 630 -22.79 -6.41 16.42
CA ILE A 630 -24.13 -5.83 16.31
C ILE A 630 -24.22 -4.45 16.99
N THR A 631 -23.15 -4.04 17.69
CA THR A 631 -23.02 -2.74 18.36
C THR A 631 -22.41 -1.67 17.45
N ALA A 632 -21.57 -2.06 16.48
CA ALA A 632 -20.95 -1.20 15.47
C ALA A 632 -21.92 -0.73 14.36
N ARG A 633 -23.12 -0.26 14.74
CA ARG A 633 -24.00 0.47 13.81
C ARG A 633 -23.40 1.85 13.51
N VAL A 634 -22.56 1.92 12.48
CA VAL A 634 -22.06 3.19 11.92
C VAL A 634 -23.26 4.06 11.52
N GLU A 635 -23.27 5.33 11.92
CA GLU A 635 -24.34 6.25 11.52
C GLU A 635 -24.30 6.48 9.99
N PRO A 636 -25.47 6.49 9.30
CA PRO A 636 -25.53 6.73 7.86
C PRO A 636 -25.05 8.15 7.50
N GLY A 637 -23.77 8.27 7.16
CA GLY A 637 -23.11 9.55 6.89
C GLY A 637 -21.60 9.56 7.12
N MET A 638 -21.05 8.56 7.82
CA MET A 638 -19.60 8.47 8.07
C MET A 638 -18.80 7.66 7.02
N SER A 639 -19.12 7.83 5.73
CA SER A 639 -18.24 7.40 4.63
C SER A 639 -16.99 8.27 4.61
N ARG A 640 -15.84 7.72 5.03
CA ARG A 640 -14.53 8.40 4.98
C ARG A 640 -13.69 7.88 3.81
N LEU A 641 -14.14 8.18 2.58
CA LEU A 641 -13.43 7.96 1.31
C LEU A 641 -13.54 9.21 0.41
#